data_AF-A0A8S0TGU2-F1
#
_entry.id   AF-A0A8S0TGU2-F1
#
_cell.length_a   1.000
_cell.length_b   1.000
_cell.length_c   1.000
_cell.angle_alpha   90.00
_cell.angle_beta   90.00
_cell.angle_gamma   90.00
#
_symmetry.space_group_name_H-M   'P 1'
#
loop_
_entity.id
_entity.type
_entity.pdbx_description
1 polymer ?
#
loop_
_entity_poly.entity_id
_entity_poly.type
_entity_poly.pdbx_seq_one_letter_code
_entity_poly.pdbx_strand_id
1 'polypeptide(L)'
;MSTPVEGTENNPLLKEFYFPPFDSIKPDHVRSGIRALLKQLECELEELERTVEPTWPKLVEPLERIVDRLAVVWGAISHLKSVKDDPELRSAIEEVQPEKVAFKLKLGQSNVIYNAFKAIKESSDWDTLSGAQKRIVELQIKDAALKGIALEDEKREQFNNIEQTTLCRHSLIKVLCHTHHSDDFFARMTGIIREELGTTRREFTTEVVALREDIGVLRWDITTEVVALRDEIGVLRRDLGELHTEVAALRGDVAGFRGSVRGSVGETGVPRDWWATAAGIDELFYSVPELGRKGVEVGMAGAEDAGEGRDDRRGSGRDKGAGGRDRGAGGGDQGEMKDDDVVFVSEGATKVPKGKKRANDVPELMVGKRSKLRSQYIIFPYTVEAKRRGFVDETFPNLFRESTRSDRRRSMIGSNPLSPISSSTATRMATPVEGTESNPLLKEFYFPPFDSIKPDHVRPGIRALLQQLECELEELERTVEPTWPKLVEPLERIVDRLAVVWGAISHLKSVKDDPELRSAIEEVQPEKVAFKLKLGQSNVIYNAFKAIKESSDWDTLSGAQKRIVELQIKDAALKGIALEDEKREQFNNIEQELAKLSKKFEENVLDATKKFEKLITHKKDVEGLPATALGLAAQTAVSKGHENATAENGPWMITLDAPSFMAVMQHAKNRTLRDRASSGDLDNTAIIDQILKLRLEKAKLLGYNNYAEVSMATKMATIEKAEELLEKLRSASWNPAVQDMEDLRYFSKSQGVPEADNLSHWDISFWSERLRESKYEINEEELRPYFSFPKVMDGLFSLANKLFGINIEPADGLAPVWNSDVQFYRVNDFSGSPIAFFYFDPYSRPSEKRGGAWMNEVVGRSRVLSQDGSSARLPVAHMVCNQMPPVGDKPSLMTFREVETIFHEFGHALQHMLTKQDEGLVAGIRNVEWDAVELPSQFMENWCYHRDTLMSIGKHYETGESIPDDVYKKLLAARTFRAGSLSLRQIRFATLDLELHTKYVPGGSETIYDFDRRVSKRTQILPPLPEDKFLCGFSHIFAGGYAAGYYSYKWAEVLSADAFSAFEDAGLDDDKAVKETGHRFRETVLALGGGKAPLEVFVEFRGREPSPEPLLRHNGLLQVAASQ
;
A
#
# COMPACT_ATOMS: atom_id res chain seq x y z
N MET A 1 -52.19 6.84 54.05
CA MET A 1 -52.51 5.77 55.02
C MET A 1 -52.89 4.52 54.24
N SER A 2 -52.42 3.31 54.53
CA SER A 2 -51.30 2.91 55.42
C SER A 2 -51.06 1.39 55.33
N THR A 3 -49.89 0.98 54.85
CA THR A 3 -49.32 -0.37 55.06
C THR A 3 -47.82 -0.33 54.74
N PRO A 4 -46.92 -0.86 55.59
CA PRO A 4 -45.50 -1.02 55.24
C PRO A 4 -45.28 -2.22 54.31
N VAL A 5 -44.13 -2.24 53.62
CA VAL A 5 -43.58 -3.47 53.04
C VAL A 5 -42.66 -4.11 54.08
N GLU A 6 -42.97 -5.33 54.50
CA GLU A 6 -42.17 -6.07 55.48
C GLU A 6 -40.74 -6.33 54.96
N GLY A 7 -39.74 -6.20 55.84
CA GLY A 7 -38.34 -6.54 55.58
C GLY A 7 -37.32 -5.42 55.81
N THR A 8 -37.72 -4.14 55.83
CA THR A 8 -36.77 -3.01 55.91
C THR A 8 -36.40 -2.56 57.33
N GLU A 9 -37.21 -2.84 58.35
CA GLU A 9 -37.04 -2.29 59.69
C GLU A 9 -35.82 -2.82 60.48
N ASN A 10 -35.19 -3.91 60.02
CA ASN A 10 -34.11 -4.60 60.73
C ASN A 10 -32.71 -4.45 60.11
N ASN A 11 -32.51 -3.59 59.11
CA ASN A 11 -31.15 -3.20 58.71
C ASN A 11 -30.67 -2.03 59.60
N PRO A 12 -29.67 -2.23 60.50
CA PRO A 12 -29.21 -1.17 61.40
C PRO A 12 -28.54 0.00 60.67
N LEU A 13 -27.89 -0.25 59.52
CA LEU A 13 -27.21 0.79 58.74
C LEU A 13 -28.19 1.86 58.21
N LEU A 14 -29.46 1.52 57.99
CA LEU A 14 -30.47 2.51 57.58
C LEU A 14 -30.97 3.40 58.72
N LYS A 15 -30.65 3.11 59.98
CA LYS A 15 -31.07 3.91 61.15
C LYS A 15 -30.08 5.02 61.53
N GLU A 16 -28.84 4.96 61.04
CA GLU A 16 -27.86 6.05 61.23
C GLU A 16 -28.06 7.24 60.27
N PHE A 17 -28.60 6.99 59.06
CA PHE A 17 -28.68 8.00 58.00
C PHE A 17 -30.11 8.54 57.82
N TYR A 18 -30.50 9.43 58.73
CA TYR A 18 -31.83 10.03 58.81
C TYR A 18 -32.10 11.04 57.66
N PHE A 19 -32.45 10.56 56.48
CA PHE A 19 -33.09 11.42 55.47
C PHE A 19 -34.46 11.89 55.99
N PRO A 20 -34.78 13.20 55.92
CA PRO A 20 -36.07 13.71 56.38
C PRO A 20 -37.21 13.27 55.44
N PRO A 21 -38.48 13.34 55.88
CA PRO A 21 -39.63 12.92 55.09
C PRO A 21 -39.64 13.50 53.67
N PHE A 22 -40.01 12.69 52.68
CA PHE A 22 -39.75 12.89 51.23
C PHE A 22 -40.26 14.20 50.63
N ASP A 23 -41.20 14.89 51.28
CA ASP A 23 -41.69 16.22 50.88
C ASP A 23 -40.73 17.37 51.25
N SER A 24 -39.58 17.07 51.85
CA SER A 24 -38.61 18.07 52.36
C SER A 24 -37.15 17.86 51.95
N ILE A 25 -36.85 16.89 51.07
CA ILE A 25 -35.48 16.62 50.60
C ILE A 25 -35.04 17.72 49.63
N LYS A 26 -34.06 18.54 50.05
CA LYS A 26 -33.45 19.59 49.22
C LYS A 26 -32.28 19.06 48.38
N PRO A 27 -32.03 19.60 47.17
CA PRO A 27 -30.86 19.28 46.34
C PRO A 27 -29.53 19.31 47.09
N ASP A 28 -29.30 20.30 47.95
CA ASP A 28 -28.06 20.45 48.72
C ASP A 28 -27.83 19.30 49.72
N HIS A 29 -28.89 18.70 50.26
CA HIS A 29 -28.79 17.53 51.15
C HIS A 29 -28.38 16.27 50.36
N VAL A 30 -28.80 16.15 49.10
CA VAL A 30 -28.40 15.05 48.21
C VAL A 30 -26.93 15.19 47.81
N ARG A 31 -26.50 16.39 47.39
CA ARG A 31 -25.09 16.63 47.04
C ARG A 31 -24.15 16.43 48.23
N SER A 32 -24.50 16.95 49.41
CA SER A 32 -23.67 16.81 50.61
C SER A 32 -23.67 15.38 51.17
N GLY A 33 -24.82 14.70 51.21
CA GLY A 33 -24.92 13.30 51.64
C GLY A 33 -24.12 12.32 50.77
N ILE A 34 -24.24 12.42 49.44
CA ILE A 34 -23.49 11.54 48.52
C ILE A 34 -21.98 11.82 48.62
N ARG A 35 -21.55 13.09 48.66
CA ARG A 35 -20.12 13.44 48.81
C ARG A 35 -19.55 12.99 50.16
N ALA A 36 -20.31 13.06 51.24
CA ALA A 36 -19.90 12.56 52.55
C ALA A 36 -19.72 11.03 52.55
N LEU A 37 -20.66 10.29 51.95
CA LEU A 37 -20.59 8.83 51.87
C LEU A 37 -19.48 8.34 50.94
N LEU A 38 -19.25 8.99 49.79
CA LEU A 38 -18.08 8.71 48.93
C LEU A 38 -16.77 8.98 49.67
N LYS A 39 -16.65 10.08 50.41
CA LYS A 39 -15.45 10.39 51.20
C LYS A 39 -15.23 9.41 52.37
N GLN A 40 -16.30 8.89 52.97
CA GLN A 40 -16.19 7.83 53.98
C GLN A 40 -15.69 6.52 53.36
N LEU A 41 -16.19 6.15 52.17
CA LEU A 41 -15.71 5.00 51.39
C LEU A 41 -14.24 5.17 50.96
N GLU A 42 -13.78 6.39 50.67
CA GLU A 42 -12.35 6.68 50.44
C GLU A 42 -11.51 6.48 51.69
N CYS A 43 -11.97 6.93 52.87
CA CYS A 43 -11.27 6.67 54.12
C CYS A 43 -11.21 5.16 54.47
N GLU A 44 -12.31 4.43 54.31
CA GLU A 44 -12.36 2.98 54.58
C GLU A 44 -11.48 2.19 53.59
N LEU A 45 -11.37 2.65 52.33
CA LEU A 45 -10.41 2.11 51.36
C LEU A 45 -8.96 2.44 51.74
N GLU A 46 -8.65 3.68 52.13
CA GLU A 46 -7.30 4.09 52.53
C GLU A 46 -6.85 3.52 53.89
N GLU A 47 -7.78 3.05 54.73
CA GLU A 47 -7.47 2.26 55.93
C GLU A 47 -7.13 0.80 55.56
N LEU A 48 -7.88 0.21 54.62
CA LEU A 48 -7.56 -1.09 54.04
C LEU A 48 -6.18 -1.08 53.36
N GLU A 49 -5.87 -0.02 52.60
CA GLU A 49 -4.59 0.17 51.90
C GLU A 49 -3.38 0.31 52.84
N ARG A 50 -3.60 0.60 54.14
CA ARG A 50 -2.54 0.66 55.18
C ARG A 50 -2.34 -0.65 55.95
N THR A 51 -3.09 -1.71 55.63
CA THR A 51 -3.02 -2.99 56.35
C THR A 51 -1.81 -3.82 55.92
N VAL A 52 -0.73 -3.78 56.72
CA VAL A 52 0.59 -4.37 56.39
C VAL A 52 0.58 -5.90 56.29
N GLU A 53 -0.30 -6.59 57.03
CA GLU A 53 -0.43 -8.06 57.01
C GLU A 53 -1.89 -8.48 56.77
N PRO A 54 -2.31 -8.70 55.51
CA PRO A 54 -3.68 -9.02 55.16
C PRO A 54 -3.99 -10.52 55.31
N THR A 55 -4.38 -10.95 56.51
CA THR A 55 -4.99 -12.28 56.70
C THR A 55 -6.45 -12.28 56.22
N TRP A 56 -6.97 -13.42 55.76
CA TRP A 56 -8.32 -13.48 55.15
C TRP A 56 -9.44 -12.89 56.04
N PRO A 57 -9.52 -13.17 57.36
CA PRO A 57 -10.53 -12.54 58.22
C PRO A 57 -10.41 -11.00 58.32
N LYS A 58 -9.19 -10.46 58.23
CA LYS A 58 -8.94 -9.01 58.31
C LYS A 58 -9.32 -8.26 57.02
N LEU A 59 -9.34 -8.94 55.86
CA LEU A 59 -9.80 -8.33 54.60
C LEU A 59 -11.31 -8.42 54.39
N VAL A 60 -11.94 -9.54 54.78
CA VAL A 60 -13.36 -9.77 54.50
C VAL A 60 -14.24 -8.73 55.20
N GLU A 61 -14.03 -8.47 56.49
CA GLU A 61 -14.90 -7.57 57.26
C GLU A 61 -14.87 -6.10 56.77
N PRO A 62 -13.72 -5.48 56.40
CA PRO A 62 -13.70 -4.20 55.69
C PRO A 62 -14.31 -4.25 54.28
N LEU A 63 -14.05 -5.29 53.49
CA LEU A 63 -14.57 -5.38 52.12
C LEU A 63 -16.09 -5.56 52.10
N GLU A 64 -16.66 -6.34 53.03
CA GLU A 64 -18.12 -6.47 53.20
C GLU A 64 -18.74 -5.14 53.65
N ARG A 65 -18.13 -4.41 54.60
CA ARG A 65 -18.55 -3.03 54.95
C ARG A 65 -18.57 -2.09 53.76
N ILE A 66 -17.50 -2.09 52.95
CA ILE A 66 -17.40 -1.27 51.74
C ILE A 66 -18.52 -1.66 50.75
N VAL A 67 -18.73 -2.96 50.49
CA VAL A 67 -19.79 -3.45 49.60
C VAL A 67 -21.20 -3.09 50.08
N ASP A 68 -21.48 -3.20 51.38
CA ASP A 68 -22.77 -2.82 51.96
C ASP A 68 -23.02 -1.31 51.89
N ARG A 69 -22.01 -0.48 52.20
CA ARG A 69 -22.12 0.98 52.02
C ARG A 69 -22.28 1.38 50.55
N LEU A 70 -21.60 0.69 49.63
CA LEU A 70 -21.81 0.86 48.19
C LEU A 70 -23.25 0.48 47.79
N ALA A 71 -23.80 -0.61 48.34
CA ALA A 71 -25.20 -0.98 48.11
C ALA A 71 -26.18 0.09 48.61
N VAL A 72 -25.94 0.67 49.79
CA VAL A 72 -26.76 1.78 50.34
C VAL A 72 -26.66 3.04 49.47
N VAL A 73 -25.46 3.48 49.09
CA VAL A 73 -25.27 4.69 48.26
C VAL A 73 -25.87 4.53 46.86
N TRP A 74 -25.67 3.38 46.21
CA TRP A 74 -26.22 3.12 44.88
C TRP A 74 -27.74 2.90 44.92
N GLY A 75 -28.25 2.24 45.97
CA GLY A 75 -29.69 2.11 46.23
C GLY A 75 -30.36 3.47 46.43
N ALA A 76 -29.79 4.34 47.26
CA ALA A 76 -30.30 5.70 47.47
C ALA A 76 -30.30 6.52 46.16
N ILE A 77 -29.21 6.51 45.39
CA ILE A 77 -29.15 7.20 44.09
C ILE A 77 -30.18 6.63 43.10
N SER A 78 -30.36 5.31 43.05
CA SER A 78 -31.34 4.68 42.15
C SER A 78 -32.78 4.98 42.56
N HIS A 79 -33.06 5.02 43.86
CA HIS A 79 -34.39 5.32 44.39
C HIS A 79 -34.76 6.80 44.23
N LEU A 80 -33.82 7.72 44.47
CA LEU A 80 -34.03 9.15 44.19
C LEU A 80 -34.30 9.39 42.70
N LYS A 81 -33.62 8.66 41.79
CA LYS A 81 -33.91 8.69 40.34
C LYS A 81 -35.26 8.10 39.94
N SER A 82 -35.93 7.31 40.79
CA SER A 82 -37.19 6.63 40.47
C SER A 82 -38.43 7.19 41.19
N VAL A 83 -38.29 8.24 42.01
CA VAL A 83 -39.36 8.69 42.94
C VAL A 83 -39.86 10.12 42.69
N LYS A 84 -39.12 10.97 41.95
CA LYS A 84 -39.58 12.34 41.61
C LYS A 84 -39.16 12.81 40.22
N ASP A 85 -40.12 13.35 39.46
CA ASP A 85 -39.91 14.22 38.30
C ASP A 85 -39.49 15.65 38.74
N ASP A 86 -38.45 15.74 39.56
CA ASP A 86 -37.91 16.99 40.12
C ASP A 86 -36.59 17.34 39.42
N PRO A 87 -36.54 18.39 38.57
CA PRO A 87 -35.34 18.74 37.80
C PRO A 87 -34.15 19.15 38.68
N GLU A 88 -34.38 19.78 39.84
CA GLU A 88 -33.29 20.25 40.71
C GLU A 88 -32.63 19.08 41.45
N LEU A 89 -33.44 18.13 41.93
CA LEU A 89 -32.93 16.88 42.50
C LEU A 89 -32.21 16.02 41.45
N ARG A 90 -32.68 16.01 40.19
CA ARG A 90 -32.00 15.32 39.10
C ARG A 90 -30.64 15.97 38.77
N SER A 91 -30.59 17.30 38.66
CA SER A 91 -29.33 18.05 38.48
C SER A 91 -28.34 17.73 39.61
N ALA A 92 -28.79 17.77 40.87
CA ALA A 92 -27.94 17.47 42.02
C ALA A 92 -27.38 16.03 42.04
N ILE A 93 -28.05 15.07 41.41
CA ILE A 93 -27.54 13.70 41.23
C ILE A 93 -26.58 13.62 40.05
N GLU A 94 -26.82 14.37 38.98
CA GLU A 94 -25.95 14.42 37.79
C GLU A 94 -24.62 15.15 38.11
N GLU A 95 -24.66 16.23 38.90
CA GLU A 95 -23.52 16.96 39.47
C GLU A 95 -22.53 16.12 40.31
N VAL A 96 -22.95 14.95 40.81
CA VAL A 96 -22.10 14.04 41.63
C VAL A 96 -21.78 12.71 40.94
N GLN A 97 -22.09 12.57 39.65
CA GLN A 97 -21.62 11.41 38.87
C GLN A 97 -20.09 11.41 38.64
N PRO A 98 -19.38 12.55 38.43
CA PRO A 98 -17.93 12.55 38.22
C PRO A 98 -17.16 11.92 39.40
N GLU A 99 -17.46 12.31 40.64
CA GLU A 99 -16.81 11.78 41.85
C GLU A 99 -17.13 10.30 42.06
N LYS A 100 -18.37 9.88 41.73
CA LYS A 100 -18.79 8.47 41.75
C LYS A 100 -18.06 7.63 40.69
N VAL A 101 -17.75 8.20 39.53
CA VAL A 101 -16.94 7.54 38.48
C VAL A 101 -15.47 7.49 38.89
N ALA A 102 -14.92 8.58 39.44
CA ALA A 102 -13.57 8.63 39.99
C ALA A 102 -13.36 7.60 41.11
N PHE A 103 -14.30 7.49 42.06
CA PHE A 103 -14.24 6.46 43.11
C PHE A 103 -14.30 5.04 42.53
N LYS A 104 -15.15 4.79 41.52
CA LYS A 104 -15.18 3.49 40.82
C LYS A 104 -13.87 3.16 40.11
N LEU A 105 -13.17 4.15 39.57
CA LEU A 105 -11.86 3.97 38.96
C LEU A 105 -10.80 3.69 40.05
N LYS A 106 -10.73 4.49 41.12
CA LYS A 106 -9.82 4.28 42.27
C LYS A 106 -9.99 2.88 42.88
N LEU A 107 -11.23 2.45 43.16
CA LEU A 107 -11.54 1.11 43.64
C LEU A 107 -11.18 0.01 42.61
N GLY A 108 -11.42 0.27 41.33
CA GLY A 108 -11.10 -0.64 40.22
C GLY A 108 -9.63 -0.70 39.82
N GLN A 109 -8.77 0.15 40.40
CA GLN A 109 -7.34 0.28 40.11
C GLN A 109 -6.46 0.14 41.37
N SER A 110 -7.04 -0.14 42.55
CA SER A 110 -6.25 -0.29 43.78
C SER A 110 -5.35 -1.52 43.72
N ASN A 111 -4.05 -1.26 43.48
CA ASN A 111 -2.97 -2.24 43.57
C ASN A 111 -2.97 -3.01 44.89
N VAL A 112 -3.47 -2.43 45.99
CA VAL A 112 -3.43 -3.08 47.30
C VAL A 112 -4.49 -4.18 47.41
N ILE A 113 -5.68 -4.05 46.82
CA ILE A 113 -6.66 -5.14 46.80
C ILE A 113 -6.10 -6.33 46.00
N TYR A 114 -5.45 -6.07 44.86
CA TYR A 114 -4.75 -7.10 44.08
C TYR A 114 -3.61 -7.76 44.88
N ASN A 115 -2.72 -6.95 45.45
CA ASN A 115 -1.56 -7.44 46.21
C ASN A 115 -1.96 -8.15 47.50
N ALA A 116 -3.05 -7.76 48.17
CA ALA A 116 -3.53 -8.42 49.37
C ALA A 116 -4.14 -9.79 49.05
N PHE A 117 -4.91 -9.92 47.96
CA PHE A 117 -5.37 -11.24 47.50
C PHE A 117 -4.22 -12.12 46.99
N LYS A 118 -3.23 -11.54 46.30
CA LYS A 118 -1.98 -12.24 45.91
C LYS A 118 -1.24 -12.75 47.16
N ALA A 119 -1.01 -11.90 48.15
CA ALA A 119 -0.36 -12.25 49.41
C ALA A 119 -1.10 -13.36 50.17
N ILE A 120 -2.44 -13.33 50.23
CA ILE A 120 -3.22 -14.43 50.82
C ILE A 120 -2.97 -15.75 50.09
N LYS A 121 -2.96 -15.75 48.74
CA LYS A 121 -2.68 -16.93 47.93
C LYS A 121 -1.24 -17.44 48.05
N GLU A 122 -0.30 -16.57 48.41
CA GLU A 122 1.12 -16.87 48.62
C GLU A 122 1.45 -17.18 50.10
N SER A 123 0.49 -17.03 51.02
CA SER A 123 0.65 -17.24 52.46
C SER A 123 0.19 -18.62 52.95
N SER A 124 0.58 -18.98 54.19
CA SER A 124 0.09 -20.18 54.88
C SER A 124 -1.42 -20.18 55.15
N ASP A 125 -2.07 -19.02 55.19
CA ASP A 125 -3.54 -18.93 55.35
C ASP A 125 -4.26 -19.59 54.17
N TRP A 126 -3.64 -19.64 52.99
CA TRP A 126 -4.23 -20.21 51.77
C TRP A 126 -4.83 -21.59 52.03
N ASP A 127 -4.07 -22.52 52.62
CA ASP A 127 -4.52 -23.90 52.83
C ASP A 127 -5.53 -24.08 53.97
N THR A 128 -5.81 -23.03 54.73
CA THR A 128 -6.95 -22.98 55.67
C THR A 128 -8.26 -22.57 55.00
N LEU A 129 -8.20 -21.96 53.80
CA LEU A 129 -9.39 -21.48 53.09
C LEU A 129 -10.19 -22.62 52.46
N SER A 130 -11.52 -22.53 52.58
CA SER A 130 -12.43 -23.42 51.87
C SER A 130 -12.33 -23.24 50.35
N GLY A 131 -12.71 -24.27 49.59
CA GLY A 131 -12.65 -24.25 48.12
C GLY A 131 -13.48 -23.12 47.47
N ALA A 132 -14.51 -22.60 48.16
CA ALA A 132 -15.25 -21.42 47.71
C ALA A 132 -14.43 -20.13 47.89
N GLN A 133 -13.79 -19.96 49.05
CA GLN A 133 -12.96 -18.79 49.37
C GLN A 133 -11.71 -18.73 48.48
N LYS A 134 -11.02 -19.86 48.29
CA LYS A 134 -9.90 -19.97 47.32
C LYS A 134 -10.32 -19.50 45.93
N ARG A 135 -11.48 -19.94 45.45
CA ARG A 135 -12.00 -19.59 44.13
C ARG A 135 -12.40 -18.11 44.01
N ILE A 136 -12.81 -17.46 45.10
CA ILE A 136 -13.06 -16.00 45.12
C ILE A 136 -11.74 -15.24 44.96
N VAL A 137 -10.70 -15.59 45.72
CA VAL A 137 -9.36 -14.99 45.62
C VAL A 137 -8.83 -15.09 44.18
N GLU A 138 -8.91 -16.27 43.57
CA GLU A 138 -8.42 -16.49 42.20
C GLU A 138 -9.21 -15.73 41.14
N LEU A 139 -10.53 -15.57 41.32
CA LEU A 139 -11.34 -14.76 40.41
C LEU A 139 -11.01 -13.27 40.53
N GLN A 140 -10.77 -12.74 41.73
CA GLN A 140 -10.39 -11.33 41.92
C GLN A 140 -8.99 -11.03 41.38
N ILE A 141 -8.00 -11.90 41.63
CA ILE A 141 -6.66 -11.80 41.02
C ILE A 141 -6.76 -11.82 39.49
N LYS A 142 -7.59 -12.70 38.92
CA LYS A 142 -7.76 -12.82 37.46
C LYS A 142 -8.48 -11.63 36.83
N ASP A 143 -9.50 -11.08 37.49
CA ASP A 143 -10.23 -9.90 37.02
C ASP A 143 -9.38 -8.62 37.11
N ALA A 144 -8.55 -8.47 38.15
CA ALA A 144 -7.55 -7.42 38.26
C ALA A 144 -6.46 -7.52 37.18
N ALA A 145 -5.96 -8.73 36.90
CA ALA A 145 -5.00 -8.97 35.81
C ALA A 145 -5.61 -8.65 34.43
N LEU A 146 -6.87 -9.01 34.18
CA LEU A 146 -7.62 -8.64 32.97
C LEU A 146 -7.84 -7.13 32.82
N LYS A 147 -7.78 -6.36 33.92
CA LYS A 147 -7.86 -4.90 33.95
C LYS A 147 -6.51 -4.19 33.85
N GLY A 148 -5.43 -4.93 33.59
CA GLY A 148 -4.10 -4.37 33.32
C GLY A 148 -3.29 -3.99 34.56
N ILE A 149 -3.67 -4.47 35.75
CA ILE A 149 -3.02 -4.11 37.02
C ILE A 149 -1.69 -4.87 37.24
N ALA A 150 -1.50 -6.00 36.57
CA ALA A 150 -0.34 -6.88 36.77
C ALA A 150 0.70 -6.76 35.63
N LEU A 151 1.85 -6.15 35.94
CA LEU A 151 3.09 -6.24 35.16
C LEU A 151 4.09 -7.13 35.93
N GLU A 152 4.31 -8.35 35.43
CA GLU A 152 5.54 -9.16 35.63
C GLU A 152 5.46 -10.43 34.75
N ASP A 153 6.56 -10.80 34.09
CA ASP A 153 6.52 -11.42 32.76
C ASP A 153 6.14 -12.93 32.68
N GLU A 154 6.29 -13.69 33.76
CA GLU A 154 6.75 -15.09 33.60
C GLU A 154 5.69 -16.18 33.35
N LYS A 155 4.38 -15.88 33.36
CA LYS A 155 3.32 -16.94 33.28
C LYS A 155 2.18 -16.71 32.28
N ARG A 156 2.48 -16.07 31.15
CA ARG A 156 1.54 -16.00 30.00
C ARG A 156 1.40 -17.33 29.24
N GLU A 157 2.42 -18.19 29.31
CA GLU A 157 2.57 -19.37 28.45
C GLU A 157 1.64 -20.55 28.81
N GLN A 158 1.36 -20.77 30.10
CA GLN A 158 0.51 -21.89 30.55
C GLN A 158 -1.00 -21.72 30.26
N PHE A 159 -1.45 -20.57 29.76
CA PHE A 159 -2.87 -20.32 29.48
C PHE A 159 -3.32 -20.66 28.04
N ASN A 160 -2.39 -20.97 27.13
CA ASN A 160 -2.71 -21.25 25.71
C ASN A 160 -3.23 -22.67 25.43
N ASN A 161 -3.41 -23.52 26.45
CA ASN A 161 -3.93 -24.89 26.30
C ASN A 161 -5.10 -25.19 27.26
N ILE A 162 -6.26 -24.60 26.97
CA ILE A 162 -7.59 -25.24 27.05
C ILE A 162 -8.54 -24.36 26.21
N GLU A 163 -9.14 -24.94 25.19
CA GLU A 163 -10.04 -24.27 24.25
C GLU A 163 -11.49 -24.21 24.80
N GLN A 164 -12.31 -23.34 24.21
CA GLN A 164 -13.79 -23.30 24.33
C GLN A 164 -14.38 -22.94 25.72
N THR A 165 -15.01 -21.77 25.81
CA THR A 165 -16.49 -21.63 26.00
C THR A 165 -16.85 -20.15 26.24
N THR A 166 -17.84 -19.65 25.50
CA THR A 166 -18.46 -18.32 25.69
C THR A 166 -19.15 -18.20 27.05
N LEU A 167 -18.69 -17.34 27.97
CA LEU A 167 -19.51 -16.68 29.03
C LEU A 167 -18.65 -15.82 30.00
N CYS A 168 -18.85 -14.48 30.01
CA CYS A 168 -18.40 -13.65 31.14
C CYS A 168 -19.31 -12.42 31.43
N ARG A 169 -20.63 -12.64 31.49
CA ARG A 169 -21.59 -11.66 32.07
C ARG A 169 -22.57 -12.28 33.10
N HIS A 170 -22.29 -13.50 33.57
CA HIS A 170 -23.18 -14.28 34.46
C HIS A 170 -22.49 -14.79 35.74
N SER A 171 -21.17 -14.66 35.88
CA SER A 171 -20.40 -15.30 36.95
C SER A 171 -20.58 -14.66 38.33
N LEU A 172 -20.95 -13.37 38.40
CA LEU A 172 -21.20 -12.67 39.67
C LEU A 172 -22.57 -13.02 40.27
N ILE A 173 -23.56 -13.37 39.43
CA ILE A 173 -24.93 -13.69 39.85
C ILE A 173 -25.00 -15.11 40.46
N LYS A 174 -24.20 -16.06 39.95
CA LYS A 174 -24.22 -17.46 40.43
C LYS A 174 -23.66 -17.69 41.84
N VAL A 175 -23.05 -16.69 42.48
CA VAL A 175 -22.54 -16.80 43.86
C VAL A 175 -23.59 -16.41 44.90
N LEU A 176 -24.60 -15.63 44.53
CA LEU A 176 -25.61 -15.07 45.46
C LEU A 176 -26.93 -15.87 45.54
N CYS A 177 -27.07 -16.98 44.81
CA CYS A 177 -28.33 -17.71 44.69
C CYS A 177 -28.26 -19.14 45.25
N HIS A 178 -28.02 -19.29 46.56
CA HIS A 178 -28.17 -20.58 47.27
C HIS A 178 -28.83 -20.49 48.66
N THR A 179 -29.84 -19.62 48.78
CA THR A 179 -30.94 -19.74 49.75
C THR A 179 -32.28 -19.48 49.03
N HIS A 180 -33.37 -20.12 49.48
CA HIS A 180 -34.64 -20.17 48.75
C HIS A 180 -35.50 -18.90 48.89
N HIS A 181 -36.03 -18.38 47.78
CA HIS A 181 -37.44 -18.57 47.37
C HIS A 181 -37.71 -17.99 45.96
N SER A 182 -38.91 -18.19 45.41
CA SER A 182 -39.18 -18.17 43.96
C SER A 182 -40.19 -17.11 43.47
N ASP A 183 -40.33 -17.07 42.14
CA ASP A 183 -41.47 -16.56 41.35
C ASP A 183 -41.66 -15.04 41.17
N ASP A 184 -41.63 -14.20 42.20
CA ASP A 184 -41.91 -12.75 42.03
C ASP A 184 -40.86 -12.04 41.12
N PHE A 185 -39.63 -12.54 41.10
CA PHE A 185 -38.54 -12.04 40.26
C PHE A 185 -38.82 -12.19 38.74
N PHE A 186 -39.42 -13.31 38.32
CA PHE A 186 -39.72 -13.55 36.90
C PHE A 186 -40.85 -12.65 36.39
N ALA A 187 -41.84 -12.34 37.24
CA ALA A 187 -42.90 -11.40 36.90
C ALA A 187 -42.33 -9.99 36.63
N ARG A 188 -41.46 -9.49 37.52
CA ARG A 188 -40.81 -8.17 37.37
C ARG A 188 -39.88 -8.10 36.16
N MET A 189 -39.04 -9.12 35.94
CA MET A 189 -38.19 -9.19 34.74
C MET A 189 -39.00 -9.17 33.44
N THR A 190 -40.14 -9.87 33.39
CA THR A 190 -41.02 -9.88 32.21
C THR A 190 -41.70 -8.52 31.99
N GLY A 191 -41.98 -7.78 33.06
CA GLY A 191 -42.44 -6.38 33.00
C GLY A 191 -41.38 -5.46 32.41
N ILE A 192 -40.17 -5.45 32.99
CA ILE A 192 -39.05 -4.60 32.56
C ILE A 192 -38.69 -4.86 31.09
N ILE A 193 -38.55 -6.12 30.67
CA ILE A 193 -38.25 -6.46 29.27
C ILE A 193 -39.37 -5.97 28.33
N ARG A 194 -40.64 -6.02 28.74
CA ARG A 194 -41.76 -5.51 27.95
C ARG A 194 -41.76 -3.97 27.86
N GLU A 195 -41.28 -3.28 28.89
CA GLU A 195 -41.18 -1.82 28.96
C GLU A 195 -39.95 -1.27 28.21
N GLU A 196 -38.80 -1.93 28.29
CA GLU A 196 -37.61 -1.64 27.46
C GLU A 196 -37.90 -1.90 25.98
N LEU A 197 -38.50 -3.06 25.62
CA LEU A 197 -38.95 -3.32 24.24
C LEU A 197 -40.03 -2.31 23.80
N GLY A 198 -40.90 -1.88 24.71
CA GLY A 198 -41.89 -0.82 24.43
C GLY A 198 -41.27 0.56 24.23
N THR A 199 -40.08 0.81 24.77
CA THR A 199 -39.36 2.09 24.66
C THR A 199 -38.47 2.10 23.43
N THR A 200 -37.65 1.06 23.24
CA THR A 200 -36.87 0.81 22.02
C THR A 200 -37.79 0.80 20.78
N ARG A 201 -38.99 0.20 20.86
CA ARG A 201 -39.97 0.24 19.76
C ARG A 201 -40.52 1.66 19.50
N ARG A 202 -40.65 2.51 20.53
CA ARG A 202 -41.06 3.92 20.34
C ARG A 202 -39.95 4.73 19.71
N GLU A 203 -38.72 4.60 20.21
CA GLU A 203 -37.51 5.23 19.66
C GLU A 203 -37.31 4.86 18.19
N PHE A 204 -37.31 3.56 17.87
CA PHE A 204 -37.22 3.05 16.49
C PHE A 204 -38.42 3.46 15.62
N THR A 205 -39.60 3.69 16.19
CA THR A 205 -40.74 4.25 15.44
C THR A 205 -40.53 5.73 15.13
N THR A 206 -39.98 6.52 16.07
CA THR A 206 -39.62 7.93 15.86
C THR A 206 -38.51 8.07 14.81
N GLU A 207 -37.47 7.24 14.87
CA GLU A 207 -36.40 7.20 13.86
C GLU A 207 -36.93 6.80 12.47
N VAL A 208 -37.83 5.81 12.39
CA VAL A 208 -38.49 5.42 11.13
C VAL A 208 -39.48 6.49 10.62
N VAL A 209 -40.02 7.35 11.48
CA VAL A 209 -40.80 8.53 11.06
C VAL A 209 -39.87 9.61 10.51
N ALA A 210 -38.79 9.96 11.21
CA ALA A 210 -37.79 10.92 10.72
C ALA A 210 -37.20 10.48 9.36
N LEU A 211 -36.77 9.21 9.24
CA LEU A 211 -36.30 8.63 7.97
C LEU A 211 -37.35 8.68 6.86
N ARG A 212 -38.65 8.62 7.17
CA ARG A 212 -39.73 8.78 6.17
C ARG A 212 -39.94 10.23 5.76
N GLU A 213 -39.69 11.18 6.65
CA GLU A 213 -39.72 12.61 6.35
C GLU A 213 -38.48 13.00 5.51
N ASP A 214 -37.28 12.53 5.86
CA ASP A 214 -36.05 12.70 5.08
C ASP A 214 -36.15 12.07 3.67
N ILE A 215 -36.68 10.85 3.57
CA ILE A 215 -36.99 10.21 2.27
C ILE A 215 -38.08 10.98 1.51
N GLY A 216 -38.97 11.67 2.22
CA GLY A 216 -39.97 12.58 1.64
C GLY A 216 -39.32 13.80 0.99
N VAL A 217 -38.36 14.44 1.67
CA VAL A 217 -37.58 15.57 1.16
C VAL A 217 -36.74 15.14 -0.05
N LEU A 218 -35.92 14.08 0.10
CA LEU A 218 -35.13 13.52 -1.01
C LEU A 218 -35.99 13.16 -2.23
N ARG A 219 -37.20 12.63 -2.02
CA ARG A 219 -38.13 12.33 -3.12
C ARG A 219 -38.70 13.61 -3.75
N TRP A 220 -38.90 14.68 -2.99
CA TRP A 220 -39.30 15.99 -3.52
C TRP A 220 -38.18 16.55 -4.40
N ASP A 221 -36.94 16.59 -3.90
CA ASP A 221 -35.78 17.14 -4.60
C ASP A 221 -35.53 16.41 -5.93
N ILE A 222 -35.48 15.07 -5.90
CA ILE A 222 -35.34 14.23 -7.10
C ILE A 222 -36.50 14.46 -8.08
N THR A 223 -37.73 14.66 -7.60
CA THR A 223 -38.88 14.95 -8.48
C THR A 223 -38.69 16.30 -9.18
N THR A 224 -38.17 17.31 -8.48
CA THR A 224 -37.95 18.66 -9.03
C THR A 224 -36.75 18.71 -9.97
N GLU A 225 -35.64 18.01 -9.69
CA GLU A 225 -34.54 17.85 -10.65
C GLU A 225 -35.01 17.11 -11.92
N VAL A 226 -35.84 16.08 -11.80
CA VAL A 226 -36.43 15.37 -12.95
C VAL A 226 -37.41 16.26 -13.74
N VAL A 227 -38.10 17.21 -13.10
CA VAL A 227 -38.91 18.22 -13.80
C VAL A 227 -38.01 19.23 -14.53
N ALA A 228 -36.96 19.74 -13.89
CA ALA A 228 -36.01 20.67 -14.53
C ALA A 228 -35.34 20.03 -15.76
N LEU A 229 -34.81 18.80 -15.63
CA LEU A 229 -34.24 18.03 -16.75
C LEU A 229 -35.28 17.75 -17.85
N ARG A 230 -36.54 17.53 -17.50
CA ARG A 230 -37.62 17.34 -18.48
C ARG A 230 -37.92 18.63 -19.26
N ASP A 231 -37.87 19.79 -18.60
CA ASP A 231 -38.08 21.08 -19.22
C ASP A 231 -36.88 21.50 -20.08
N GLU A 232 -35.65 21.20 -19.67
CA GLU A 232 -34.44 21.33 -20.50
C GLU A 232 -34.50 20.43 -21.75
N ILE A 233 -34.92 19.16 -21.61
CA ILE A 233 -35.22 18.28 -22.75
C ILE A 233 -36.36 18.85 -23.62
N GLY A 234 -37.30 19.59 -23.01
CA GLY A 234 -38.37 20.32 -23.70
C GLY A 234 -37.94 21.62 -24.39
N VAL A 235 -36.78 22.18 -24.04
CA VAL A 235 -36.08 23.24 -24.78
C VAL A 235 -35.29 22.59 -25.94
N LEU A 236 -34.41 21.63 -25.65
CA LEU A 236 -33.60 20.93 -26.66
C LEU A 236 -34.45 20.29 -27.79
N ARG A 237 -35.66 19.80 -27.49
CA ARG A 237 -36.61 19.29 -28.51
C ARG A 237 -37.25 20.38 -29.37
N ARG A 238 -37.40 21.60 -28.85
CA ARG A 238 -37.82 22.77 -29.64
C ARG A 238 -36.68 23.24 -30.53
N ASP A 239 -35.49 23.42 -29.96
CA ASP A 239 -34.29 23.85 -30.67
C ASP A 239 -33.97 22.87 -31.81
N LEU A 240 -34.05 21.56 -31.56
CA LEU A 240 -33.90 20.52 -32.60
C LEU A 240 -35.04 20.54 -33.64
N GLY A 241 -36.25 20.99 -33.29
CA GLY A 241 -37.37 21.17 -34.21
C GLY A 241 -37.23 22.43 -35.09
N GLU A 242 -36.70 23.51 -34.52
CA GLU A 242 -36.33 24.73 -35.22
C GLU A 242 -35.15 24.43 -36.17
N LEU A 243 -34.11 23.73 -35.71
CA LEU A 243 -32.98 23.27 -36.53
C LEU A 243 -33.44 22.36 -37.69
N HIS A 244 -34.38 21.43 -37.45
CA HIS A 244 -34.98 20.63 -38.54
C HIS A 244 -35.76 21.50 -39.54
N THR A 245 -36.37 22.58 -39.08
CA THR A 245 -37.12 23.52 -39.93
C THR A 245 -36.16 24.40 -40.75
N GLU A 246 -35.06 24.86 -40.16
CA GLU A 246 -33.98 25.55 -40.87
C GLU A 246 -33.28 24.63 -41.89
N VAL A 247 -32.99 23.38 -41.53
CA VAL A 247 -32.44 22.38 -42.46
C VAL A 247 -33.44 22.04 -43.58
N ALA A 248 -34.75 22.04 -43.30
CA ALA A 248 -35.77 21.88 -44.32
C ALA A 248 -35.89 23.12 -45.24
N ALA A 249 -35.77 24.33 -44.69
CA ALA A 249 -35.71 25.57 -45.45
C ALA A 249 -34.47 25.62 -46.34
N LEU A 250 -33.28 25.33 -45.79
CA LEU A 250 -32.02 25.21 -46.53
C LEU A 250 -32.09 24.14 -47.63
N ARG A 251 -32.74 22.99 -47.38
CA ARG A 251 -33.00 21.98 -48.44
C ARG A 251 -33.95 22.52 -49.51
N GLY A 252 -34.93 23.35 -49.15
CA GLY A 252 -35.81 24.06 -50.07
C GLY A 252 -35.07 25.10 -50.92
N ASP A 253 -34.22 25.92 -50.31
CA ASP A 253 -33.41 26.94 -50.98
C ASP A 253 -32.33 26.32 -51.86
N VAL A 254 -31.68 25.23 -51.42
CA VAL A 254 -30.76 24.43 -52.24
C VAL A 254 -31.52 23.78 -53.41
N ALA A 255 -32.75 23.31 -53.22
CA ALA A 255 -33.57 22.79 -54.32
C ALA A 255 -34.00 23.91 -55.30
N GLY A 256 -34.35 25.10 -54.80
CA GLY A 256 -34.65 26.29 -55.60
C GLY A 256 -33.43 26.79 -56.38
N PHE A 257 -32.25 26.79 -55.76
CA PHE A 257 -30.97 27.09 -56.40
C PHE A 257 -30.63 26.04 -57.46
N ARG A 258 -30.75 24.74 -57.14
CA ARG A 258 -30.56 23.62 -58.09
C ARG A 258 -31.56 23.67 -59.25
N GLY A 259 -32.76 24.19 -59.02
CA GLY A 259 -33.77 24.51 -60.04
C GLY A 259 -33.37 25.68 -60.94
N SER A 260 -32.96 26.80 -60.34
CA SER A 260 -32.46 27.99 -61.06
C SER A 260 -31.22 27.69 -61.89
N VAL A 261 -30.26 26.94 -61.33
CA VAL A 261 -29.07 26.45 -62.05
C VAL A 261 -29.47 25.52 -63.20
N ARG A 262 -30.43 24.61 -63.02
CA ARG A 262 -30.98 23.81 -64.14
C ARG A 262 -31.67 24.65 -65.21
N GLY A 263 -32.32 25.75 -64.83
CA GLY A 263 -32.89 26.72 -65.76
C GLY A 263 -31.82 27.43 -66.59
N SER A 264 -30.82 28.01 -65.92
CA SER A 264 -29.73 28.76 -66.56
C SER A 264 -28.79 27.89 -67.42
N VAL A 265 -28.51 26.66 -66.99
CA VAL A 265 -27.73 25.67 -67.76
C VAL A 265 -28.58 25.03 -68.87
N GLY A 266 -29.88 25.30 -68.93
CA GLY A 266 -30.75 24.90 -70.05
C GLY A 266 -30.49 25.66 -71.34
N GLU A 267 -29.86 26.84 -71.29
CA GLU A 267 -29.61 27.72 -72.44
C GLU A 267 -28.12 27.93 -72.77
N THR A 268 -27.19 27.40 -71.97
CA THR A 268 -25.74 27.41 -72.25
C THR A 268 -25.11 26.05 -71.95
N GLY A 269 -24.43 25.47 -72.94
CA GLY A 269 -23.76 24.17 -72.81
C GLY A 269 -22.47 24.27 -72.00
N VAL A 270 -22.21 23.27 -71.16
CA VAL A 270 -21.00 23.16 -70.31
C VAL A 270 -20.59 21.67 -70.21
N PRO A 271 -19.28 21.31 -70.24
CA PRO A 271 -18.84 19.91 -70.30
C PRO A 271 -19.20 19.02 -69.10
N ARG A 272 -19.05 17.70 -69.30
CA ARG A 272 -19.56 16.67 -68.36
C ARG A 272 -18.88 16.63 -66.99
N ASP A 273 -17.67 17.16 -66.85
CA ASP A 273 -16.85 16.89 -65.66
C ASP A 273 -17.37 17.57 -64.38
N TRP A 274 -18.15 18.66 -64.53
CA TRP A 274 -18.90 19.28 -63.42
C TRP A 274 -19.93 18.34 -62.76
N TRP A 275 -20.43 17.32 -63.48
CA TRP A 275 -21.39 16.37 -62.93
C TRP A 275 -20.77 15.38 -61.94
N ALA A 276 -19.44 15.17 -61.98
CA ALA A 276 -18.73 14.39 -60.96
C ALA A 276 -18.74 15.11 -59.60
N THR A 277 -18.50 16.43 -59.60
CA THR A 277 -18.56 17.27 -58.38
C THR A 277 -19.99 17.35 -57.82
N ALA A 278 -21.01 17.42 -58.70
CA ALA A 278 -22.40 17.38 -58.27
C ALA A 278 -22.80 16.02 -57.65
N ALA A 279 -22.31 14.90 -58.20
CA ALA A 279 -22.55 13.57 -57.65
C ALA A 279 -21.92 13.38 -56.25
N GLY A 280 -20.69 13.91 -56.04
CA GLY A 280 -20.05 13.88 -54.73
C GLY A 280 -20.78 14.66 -53.63
N ILE A 281 -21.61 15.66 -54.00
CA ILE A 281 -22.49 16.37 -53.07
C ILE A 281 -23.74 15.54 -52.74
N ASP A 282 -24.35 14.88 -53.72
CA ASP A 282 -25.49 13.99 -53.47
C ASP A 282 -25.10 12.78 -52.59
N GLU A 283 -23.86 12.29 -52.69
CA GLU A 283 -23.35 11.18 -51.87
C GLU A 283 -23.14 11.60 -50.39
N LEU A 284 -22.63 12.81 -50.15
CA LEU A 284 -22.49 13.41 -48.81
C LEU A 284 -23.83 13.68 -48.10
N PHE A 285 -24.91 13.92 -48.86
CA PHE A 285 -26.25 14.17 -48.29
C PHE A 285 -27.07 12.91 -48.00
N TYR A 286 -26.65 11.73 -48.48
CA TYR A 286 -27.35 10.46 -48.28
C TYR A 286 -26.72 9.54 -47.21
N SER A 287 -25.57 9.90 -46.64
CA SER A 287 -24.85 9.12 -45.62
C SER A 287 -25.19 9.47 -44.16
N VAL A 288 -26.35 10.10 -43.91
CA VAL A 288 -26.88 10.36 -42.54
C VAL A 288 -28.06 9.41 -42.27
N PRO A 289 -27.98 8.49 -41.28
CA PRO A 289 -29.03 7.47 -41.07
C PRO A 289 -30.40 7.98 -40.62
N GLU A 290 -31.48 7.40 -41.15
CA GLU A 290 -32.86 7.60 -40.66
C GLU A 290 -33.10 6.88 -39.31
N LEU A 291 -32.63 7.45 -38.20
CA LEU A 291 -32.96 6.98 -36.86
C LEU A 291 -34.27 7.61 -36.34
N GLY A 292 -35.43 7.06 -36.74
CA GLY A 292 -36.70 7.49 -36.13
C GLY A 292 -38.03 7.13 -36.78
N ARG A 293 -38.31 5.86 -37.13
CA ARG A 293 -39.71 5.39 -37.38
C ARG A 293 -39.88 3.87 -37.25
N LYS A 294 -40.87 3.46 -36.43
CA LYS A 294 -41.20 2.07 -36.00
C LYS A 294 -40.12 1.43 -35.12
N GLY A 295 -40.35 1.09 -33.84
CA GLY A 295 -41.45 1.36 -32.92
C GLY A 295 -40.87 1.28 -31.48
N VAL A 296 -41.52 1.76 -30.42
CA VAL A 296 -42.91 1.48 -30.01
C VAL A 296 -43.66 2.76 -29.68
N GLU A 297 -44.96 2.78 -29.94
CA GLU A 297 -45.89 3.77 -29.38
C GLU A 297 -47.12 3.02 -28.83
N VAL A 298 -47.85 3.66 -27.90
CA VAL A 298 -48.89 3.07 -27.01
C VAL A 298 -48.34 2.07 -25.98
N GLY A 299 -48.42 2.31 -24.67
CA GLY A 299 -48.79 3.54 -23.97
C GLY A 299 -49.24 3.30 -22.53
N MET A 300 -48.84 4.18 -21.60
CA MET A 300 -49.52 4.37 -20.32
C MET A 300 -50.42 5.61 -20.42
N ALA A 301 -51.68 5.41 -20.77
CA ALA A 301 -52.75 6.28 -20.29
C ALA A 301 -53.15 5.81 -18.88
N GLY A 302 -53.59 6.73 -18.02
CA GLY A 302 -53.77 6.47 -16.59
C GLY A 302 -54.85 5.43 -16.27
N ALA A 303 -54.67 4.72 -15.16
CA ALA A 303 -55.71 3.94 -14.53
C ALA A 303 -56.49 4.82 -13.54
N GLU A 304 -57.68 5.27 -13.95
CA GLU A 304 -58.79 5.48 -13.02
C GLU A 304 -59.95 4.55 -13.44
N ASP A 305 -60.24 3.60 -12.55
CA ASP A 305 -61.38 2.68 -12.42
C ASP A 305 -61.86 1.69 -13.52
N ALA A 306 -61.87 0.42 -13.09
CA ALA A 306 -62.93 -0.59 -13.19
C ALA A 306 -63.22 -1.39 -14.50
N GLY A 307 -63.28 -2.73 -14.36
CA GLY A 307 -64.10 -3.63 -15.20
C GLY A 307 -63.44 -4.95 -15.67
N GLU A 308 -64.11 -6.09 -15.47
CA GLU A 308 -63.76 -7.40 -16.08
C GLU A 308 -64.46 -7.62 -17.44
N GLY A 309 -63.87 -8.37 -18.40
CA GLY A 309 -64.53 -8.57 -19.72
C GLY A 309 -63.89 -9.46 -20.82
N ARG A 310 -63.53 -10.72 -20.52
CA ARG A 310 -63.37 -11.94 -21.40
C ARG A 310 -63.08 -11.91 -22.94
N ASP A 311 -62.17 -12.84 -23.33
CA ASP A 311 -62.20 -13.85 -24.44
C ASP A 311 -61.70 -13.62 -25.92
N ASP A 312 -60.72 -14.49 -26.31
CA ASP A 312 -60.50 -15.30 -27.55
C ASP A 312 -60.06 -14.79 -28.99
N ARG A 313 -58.88 -15.31 -29.46
CA ARG A 313 -58.49 -15.95 -30.79
C ARG A 313 -58.09 -15.22 -32.13
N ARG A 314 -56.83 -15.52 -32.56
CA ARG A 314 -56.30 -16.04 -33.88
C ARG A 314 -56.22 -15.23 -35.24
N GLY A 315 -54.99 -14.94 -35.75
CA GLY A 315 -54.38 -15.59 -36.97
C GLY A 315 -54.15 -14.93 -38.38
N SER A 316 -52.86 -14.61 -38.77
CA SER A 316 -52.20 -14.64 -40.14
C SER A 316 -52.64 -13.73 -41.34
N GLY A 317 -51.89 -13.47 -42.47
CA GLY A 317 -50.45 -13.64 -42.86
C GLY A 317 -50.09 -13.71 -44.40
N ARG A 318 -48.89 -13.19 -44.84
CA ARG A 318 -48.20 -13.24 -46.21
C ARG A 318 -48.65 -12.21 -47.32
N ASP A 319 -48.04 -11.97 -48.51
CA ASP A 319 -46.87 -12.50 -49.29
C ASP A 319 -46.27 -11.50 -50.39
N LYS A 320 -45.03 -11.76 -50.90
CA LYS A 320 -44.25 -11.38 -52.17
C LYS A 320 -44.42 -10.09 -53.07
N GLY A 321 -43.27 -9.58 -53.61
CA GLY A 321 -43.12 -8.66 -54.79
C GLY A 321 -41.64 -8.27 -55.20
N ALA A 322 -41.31 -7.81 -56.45
CA ALA A 322 -39.92 -7.42 -56.92
C ALA A 322 -39.74 -6.71 -58.32
N GLY A 323 -38.61 -5.98 -58.58
CA GLY A 323 -37.98 -5.62 -59.90
C GLY A 323 -38.09 -4.15 -60.44
N GLY A 324 -37.25 -3.56 -61.34
CA GLY A 324 -35.90 -3.87 -61.92
C GLY A 324 -35.52 -3.19 -63.31
N ARG A 325 -34.21 -2.87 -63.59
CA ARG A 325 -33.53 -2.35 -64.86
C ARG A 325 -33.61 -0.82 -65.23
N ASP A 326 -32.78 -0.18 -66.09
CA ASP A 326 -31.33 -0.27 -66.53
C ASP A 326 -30.90 0.93 -67.50
N ARG A 327 -29.63 1.45 -67.45
CA ARG A 327 -28.80 2.27 -68.44
C ARG A 327 -29.13 3.68 -69.06
N GLY A 328 -28.07 4.52 -69.32
CA GLY A 328 -28.00 5.63 -70.35
C GLY A 328 -26.92 6.76 -70.17
N ALA A 329 -26.34 7.40 -71.24
CA ALA A 329 -25.29 8.48 -71.12
C ALA A 329 -24.96 9.42 -72.36
N GLY A 330 -24.60 10.70 -72.13
CA GLY A 330 -24.00 11.76 -73.06
C GLY A 330 -23.87 13.18 -72.39
N GLY A 331 -23.25 14.29 -72.89
CA GLY A 331 -22.23 14.56 -73.95
C GLY A 331 -21.99 16.07 -74.36
N GLY A 332 -20.82 16.70 -74.06
CA GLY A 332 -20.30 18.03 -74.59
C GLY A 332 -20.85 19.36 -73.98
N ASP A 333 -20.29 20.60 -74.14
CA ASP A 333 -18.97 21.17 -74.59
C ASP A 333 -18.88 22.74 -74.35
N GLN A 334 -17.70 23.40 -74.55
CA GLN A 334 -17.34 24.88 -74.59
C GLN A 334 -17.08 25.66 -73.26
N GLY A 335 -16.25 26.74 -73.15
CA GLY A 335 -15.20 27.35 -74.04
C GLY A 335 -14.56 28.71 -73.53
N GLU A 336 -13.26 28.97 -73.82
CA GLU A 336 -12.40 30.22 -73.74
C GLU A 336 -12.36 31.12 -72.44
N MET A 337 -11.39 32.01 -72.10
CA MET A 337 -10.22 32.64 -72.78
C MET A 337 -9.14 33.23 -71.78
N LYS A 338 -7.89 33.51 -72.23
CA LYS A 338 -6.83 34.41 -71.67
C LYS A 338 -6.01 33.99 -70.41
N ASP A 339 -4.72 34.30 -70.22
CA ASP A 339 -3.60 34.82 -71.06
C ASP A 339 -2.21 34.35 -70.47
N ASP A 340 -1.18 34.19 -71.32
CA ASP A 340 0.31 34.23 -71.15
C ASP A 340 1.03 33.53 -69.94
N ASP A 341 1.89 32.49 -70.10
CA ASP A 341 3.29 32.37 -70.65
C ASP A 341 4.43 32.70 -69.63
N VAL A 342 5.66 32.13 -69.57
CA VAL A 342 6.47 31.13 -70.33
C VAL A 342 7.74 30.75 -69.46
N VAL A 343 8.53 29.64 -69.53
CA VAL A 343 8.44 28.22 -70.00
C VAL A 343 9.72 27.40 -69.58
N PHE A 344 9.55 26.15 -69.08
CA PHE A 344 10.42 24.93 -69.10
C PHE A 344 11.89 24.79 -68.50
N VAL A 345 12.02 23.85 -67.54
CA VAL A 345 12.82 22.58 -67.54
C VAL A 345 14.39 22.50 -67.55
N SER A 346 14.94 21.95 -66.44
CA SER A 346 16.11 21.02 -66.27
C SER A 346 17.60 21.44 -66.37
N GLU A 347 18.41 20.72 -65.56
CA GLU A 347 19.87 20.47 -65.62
C GLU A 347 20.88 21.65 -65.55
N GLY A 348 22.13 21.34 -65.19
CA GLY A 348 23.28 22.24 -65.33
C GLY A 348 24.12 22.46 -64.06
N ALA A 349 25.34 21.91 -64.03
CA ALA A 349 26.27 22.05 -62.89
C ALA A 349 27.23 23.25 -63.00
N THR A 350 27.99 23.49 -61.90
CA THR A 350 29.37 24.05 -61.80
C THR A 350 29.64 25.41 -61.11
N LYS A 351 30.43 25.32 -60.01
CA LYS A 351 31.65 26.09 -59.65
C LYS A 351 31.66 27.64 -59.52
N VAL A 352 31.82 28.10 -58.26
CA VAL A 352 33.04 28.77 -57.70
C VAL A 352 33.67 29.93 -58.51
N PRO A 353 33.79 31.18 -57.97
CA PRO A 353 35.00 31.51 -57.20
C PRO A 353 34.98 32.64 -56.12
N LYS A 354 35.78 32.42 -55.05
CA LYS A 354 36.81 33.29 -54.38
C LYS A 354 36.51 34.79 -54.12
N GLY A 355 36.94 35.39 -53.01
CA GLY A 355 37.92 34.97 -51.98
C GLY A 355 38.10 36.06 -50.89
N LYS A 356 39.29 36.43 -50.41
CA LYS A 356 40.68 36.18 -50.87
C LYS A 356 41.68 36.71 -49.78
N LYS A 357 42.88 36.10 -49.61
CA LYS A 357 43.81 36.24 -48.43
C LYS A 357 43.26 35.53 -47.17
N ARG A 358 44.01 35.19 -46.10
CA ARG A 358 45.44 34.83 -45.83
C ARG A 358 45.46 34.05 -44.47
N ALA A 359 46.56 33.57 -43.91
CA ALA A 359 47.66 32.67 -44.33
C ALA A 359 48.80 32.74 -43.27
N ASN A 360 49.87 31.95 -43.45
CA ASN A 360 51.15 31.95 -42.71
C ASN A 360 51.09 31.31 -41.29
N ASP A 361 52.05 30.48 -40.84
CA ASP A 361 53.16 29.76 -41.52
C ASP A 361 53.42 28.40 -40.80
N VAL A 362 54.34 27.56 -41.32
CA VAL A 362 54.44 26.10 -41.04
C VAL A 362 55.91 25.62 -40.98
N PRO A 363 56.22 24.60 -40.15
CA PRO A 363 56.81 23.31 -40.61
C PRO A 363 55.95 22.08 -40.16
N GLU A 364 56.02 20.79 -40.56
CA GLU A 364 56.82 19.85 -41.43
C GLU A 364 57.32 18.68 -40.53
N LEU A 365 57.37 17.36 -40.83
CA LEU A 365 56.99 16.38 -41.90
C LEU A 365 57.23 14.95 -41.28
N MET A 366 56.89 13.73 -41.76
CA MET A 366 56.01 13.00 -42.71
C MET A 366 56.04 11.50 -42.19
N VAL A 367 55.28 10.43 -42.49
CA VAL A 367 54.31 9.86 -43.47
C VAL A 367 53.46 8.83 -42.66
N GLY A 368 52.26 8.30 -42.97
CA GLY A 368 51.31 8.38 -44.09
C GLY A 368 50.99 6.99 -44.71
N LYS A 369 49.73 6.72 -45.10
CA LYS A 369 49.13 5.46 -45.67
C LYS A 369 48.79 4.34 -44.65
N ARG A 370 47.85 3.39 -44.89
CA ARG A 370 46.54 3.31 -45.60
C ARG A 370 46.12 1.81 -45.69
N SER A 371 45.06 1.37 -44.99
CA SER A 371 44.18 0.20 -45.35
C SER A 371 43.16 -0.05 -44.22
N LYS A 372 41.84 -0.22 -44.38
CA LYS A 372 40.93 -0.92 -45.33
C LYS A 372 40.45 -2.30 -44.80
N LEU A 373 39.11 -2.45 -44.69
CA LEU A 373 38.33 -3.69 -44.86
C LEU A 373 38.49 -4.80 -43.78
N ARG A 374 37.54 -5.73 -43.54
CA ARG A 374 36.06 -5.83 -43.71
C ARG A 374 35.60 -7.20 -43.12
N SER A 375 34.31 -7.34 -42.77
CA SER A 375 33.50 -8.60 -42.83
C SER A 375 33.99 -9.87 -42.09
N GLN A 376 33.33 -10.34 -41.02
CA GLN A 376 32.11 -11.22 -40.97
C GLN A 376 32.46 -12.71 -40.71
N TYR A 377 31.44 -13.48 -40.32
CA TYR A 377 31.31 -14.96 -40.32
C TYR A 377 31.99 -15.78 -39.18
N ILE A 378 31.50 -16.96 -38.75
CA ILE A 378 30.11 -17.47 -38.51
C ILE A 378 30.13 -18.84 -37.76
N ILE A 379 29.08 -19.19 -36.99
CA ILE A 379 28.58 -20.55 -36.60
C ILE A 379 29.54 -21.55 -35.87
N PHE A 380 29.18 -21.91 -34.62
CA PHE A 380 29.03 -23.25 -33.97
C PHE A 380 29.96 -24.47 -34.31
N PRO A 381 29.85 -25.62 -33.59
CA PRO A 381 29.59 -25.87 -32.16
C PRO A 381 30.63 -26.83 -31.53
N TYR A 382 30.52 -27.11 -30.22
CA TYR A 382 30.80 -28.47 -29.70
C TYR A 382 29.89 -28.80 -28.51
N THR A 383 29.46 -30.07 -28.43
CA THR A 383 28.65 -30.66 -27.35
C THR A 383 29.47 -31.73 -26.60
N VAL A 384 29.02 -32.13 -25.39
CA VAL A 384 28.84 -33.53 -24.92
C VAL A 384 28.78 -33.65 -23.37
N GLU A 385 27.64 -34.17 -22.89
CA GLU A 385 27.38 -35.03 -21.72
C GLU A 385 28.13 -34.89 -20.36
N ALA A 386 27.42 -34.28 -19.41
CA ALA A 386 26.88 -34.88 -18.17
C ALA A 386 27.53 -36.14 -17.51
N LYS A 387 27.63 -36.10 -16.16
CA LYS A 387 27.37 -37.27 -15.28
C LYS A 387 26.97 -36.86 -13.85
N ARG A 388 25.91 -37.49 -13.31
CA ARG A 388 25.47 -37.38 -11.88
C ARG A 388 26.06 -38.52 -11.02
N ARG A 389 26.11 -38.29 -9.70
CA ARG A 389 25.94 -39.22 -8.53
C ARG A 389 27.16 -39.46 -7.63
N GLY A 390 26.94 -39.41 -6.32
CA GLY A 390 27.59 -40.32 -5.35
C GLY A 390 28.03 -39.71 -4.01
N PHE A 391 27.29 -40.06 -2.94
CA PHE A 391 27.64 -39.95 -1.50
C PHE A 391 29.10 -40.26 -1.14
N VAL A 392 29.62 -39.65 -0.06
CA VAL A 392 29.86 -40.29 1.27
C VAL A 392 30.33 -39.22 2.30
N ASP A 393 30.28 -39.60 3.57
CA ASP A 393 30.36 -38.77 4.79
C ASP A 393 31.78 -38.41 5.31
N GLU A 394 31.77 -37.49 6.29
CA GLU A 394 32.69 -37.33 7.45
C GLU A 394 34.21 -36.97 7.33
N THR A 395 34.62 -36.16 8.33
CA THR A 395 35.95 -35.94 8.97
C THR A 395 37.02 -34.96 8.41
N PHE A 396 37.53 -34.17 9.37
CA PHE A 396 38.74 -33.32 9.41
C PHE A 396 40.06 -34.16 9.30
N PRO A 397 41.29 -33.58 9.10
CA PRO A 397 41.72 -32.22 9.49
C PRO A 397 42.67 -31.45 8.54
N ASN A 398 43.04 -30.24 8.98
CA ASN A 398 44.15 -29.41 8.45
C ASN A 398 45.54 -30.10 8.54
N LEU A 399 46.49 -29.65 7.69
CA LEU A 399 47.97 -29.53 7.81
C LEU A 399 48.60 -29.59 6.38
N PHE A 400 49.78 -29.04 6.03
CA PHE A 400 50.87 -28.37 6.76
C PHE A 400 51.53 -27.25 5.90
N ARG A 401 52.28 -26.33 6.52
CA ARG A 401 53.20 -25.33 5.92
C ARG A 401 54.61 -25.86 5.63
N GLU A 402 55.32 -25.20 4.71
CA GLU A 402 56.76 -24.84 4.78
C GLU A 402 57.00 -23.52 4.01
N SER A 403 58.03 -22.69 4.23
CA SER A 403 58.86 -22.34 5.41
C SER A 403 59.32 -20.85 5.23
N THR A 404 59.93 -20.13 6.18
CA THR A 404 61.34 -20.23 6.64
C THR A 404 61.55 -19.74 8.11
N ARG A 405 62.79 -19.86 8.62
CA ARG A 405 63.26 -19.60 10.01
C ARG A 405 63.64 -18.11 10.25
N SER A 406 64.08 -17.61 11.43
CA SER A 406 64.68 -18.24 12.63
C SER A 406 64.68 -17.37 13.92
N ASP A 407 64.70 -18.02 15.10
CA ASP A 407 65.42 -17.67 16.37
C ASP A 407 65.28 -16.25 17.03
N ARG A 408 65.29 -16.06 18.36
CA ARG A 408 65.54 -16.95 19.53
C ARG A 408 64.97 -16.41 20.87
N ARG A 409 64.61 -17.35 21.76
CA ARG A 409 64.48 -17.35 23.26
C ARG A 409 64.96 -16.09 24.03
N ARG A 410 64.36 -15.69 25.18
CA ARG A 410 64.36 -16.42 26.48
C ARG A 410 63.30 -15.91 27.50
N SER A 411 63.28 -16.45 28.72
CA SER A 411 62.17 -16.37 29.69
C SER A 411 62.60 -16.10 31.16
N MET A 412 61.60 -15.79 32.01
CA MET A 412 61.45 -16.07 33.48
C MET A 412 61.36 -14.91 34.50
N ILE A 413 60.25 -14.93 35.26
CA ILE A 413 60.10 -14.77 36.74
C ILE A 413 60.46 -13.42 37.41
N GLY A 414 59.52 -12.88 38.22
CA GLY A 414 59.88 -12.31 39.53
C GLY A 414 59.07 -11.11 40.09
N SER A 415 58.28 -11.36 41.15
CA SER A 415 58.03 -10.48 42.33
C SER A 415 57.63 -8.98 42.19
N ASN A 416 56.43 -8.66 42.67
CA ASN A 416 56.03 -7.41 43.37
C ASN A 416 56.73 -7.30 44.76
N PRO A 417 56.66 -6.19 45.56
CA PRO A 417 55.64 -5.12 45.56
C PRO A 417 56.10 -3.65 45.85
N LEU A 418 55.09 -2.76 45.99
CA LEU A 418 55.05 -1.43 46.65
C LEU A 418 55.37 -0.15 45.84
N SER A 419 54.61 0.90 46.15
CA SER A 419 54.41 2.14 45.39
C SER A 419 55.08 3.38 46.05
N PRO A 420 55.03 4.58 45.42
CA PRO A 420 53.93 5.50 45.78
C PRO A 420 53.38 6.41 44.66
N ILE A 421 52.04 6.52 44.64
CA ILE A 421 51.20 7.73 44.51
C ILE A 421 51.72 8.93 43.69
N SER A 422 51.05 9.21 42.57
CA SER A 422 50.60 10.58 42.21
C SER A 422 49.33 10.50 41.34
N SER A 423 48.48 11.53 41.35
CA SER A 423 47.12 11.49 40.80
C SER A 423 46.89 12.42 39.61
N SER A 424 46.31 11.89 38.53
CA SER A 424 45.56 12.66 37.53
C SER A 424 44.36 11.85 37.04
N THR A 425 43.19 12.48 36.97
CA THR A 425 41.91 11.82 36.68
C THR A 425 41.87 11.28 35.24
N ALA A 426 41.80 9.96 35.08
CA ALA A 426 41.54 9.32 33.80
C ALA A 426 40.02 9.13 33.60
N THR A 427 39.51 9.50 32.42
CA THR A 427 38.12 9.23 32.04
C THR A 427 37.85 7.73 32.09
N ARG A 428 36.79 7.33 32.79
CA ARG A 428 36.39 5.92 32.95
C ARG A 428 35.72 5.43 31.67
N MET A 429 36.51 5.09 30.66
CA MET A 429 36.03 4.29 29.53
C MET A 429 35.35 3.01 30.07
N ALA A 430 34.19 2.67 29.52
CA ALA A 430 33.58 1.38 29.81
C ALA A 430 34.47 0.26 29.23
N THR A 431 34.74 -0.77 30.03
CA THR A 431 35.39 -2.00 29.53
C THR A 431 34.46 -2.66 28.50
N PRO A 432 34.92 -2.97 27.28
CA PRO A 432 34.12 -3.70 26.32
C PRO A 432 33.63 -5.04 26.89
N VAL A 433 32.42 -5.44 26.51
CA VAL A 433 31.91 -6.78 26.84
C VAL A 433 32.69 -7.79 26.00
N GLU A 434 33.40 -8.71 26.66
CA GLU A 434 34.24 -9.72 25.98
C GLU A 434 33.42 -10.50 24.94
N GLY A 435 33.94 -10.60 23.71
CA GLY A 435 33.26 -11.23 22.57
C GLY A 435 32.52 -10.28 21.62
N THR A 436 32.34 -9.00 21.95
CA THR A 436 31.63 -8.05 21.07
C THR A 436 32.39 -7.72 19.78
N GLU A 437 33.72 -7.52 19.82
CA GLU A 437 34.55 -7.14 18.64
C GLU A 437 34.46 -8.14 17.47
N SER A 438 34.14 -9.40 17.74
CA SER A 438 33.96 -10.44 16.71
C SER A 438 32.65 -10.35 15.93
N ASN A 439 31.66 -9.57 16.39
CA ASN A 439 30.31 -9.51 15.82
C ASN A 439 30.32 -8.99 14.36
N PRO A 440 29.68 -9.68 13.39
CA PRO A 440 29.69 -9.26 11.99
C PRO A 440 29.04 -7.88 11.74
N LEU A 441 28.09 -7.46 12.60
CA LEU A 441 27.41 -6.16 12.47
C LEU A 441 28.30 -4.97 12.84
N LEU A 442 29.36 -5.19 13.64
CA LEU A 442 30.27 -4.15 14.12
C LEU A 442 31.52 -3.99 13.24
N LYS A 443 31.75 -4.88 12.28
CA LYS A 443 32.90 -4.80 11.37
C LYS A 443 32.70 -3.73 10.30
N GLU A 444 33.80 -3.28 9.70
CA GLU A 444 33.73 -2.62 8.40
C GLU A 444 33.55 -3.67 7.32
N PHE A 445 32.71 -3.37 6.34
CA PHE A 445 32.42 -4.24 5.20
C PHE A 445 31.95 -3.39 4.01
N TYR A 446 32.27 -3.83 2.79
CA TYR A 446 31.76 -3.20 1.58
C TYR A 446 30.38 -3.74 1.20
N PHE A 447 30.23 -5.07 1.26
CA PHE A 447 28.95 -5.79 1.13
C PHE A 447 28.56 -6.34 2.51
N PRO A 448 27.30 -6.23 2.96
CA PRO A 448 26.91 -6.77 4.26
C PRO A 448 27.13 -8.30 4.33
N PRO A 449 27.61 -8.83 5.47
CA PRO A 449 27.99 -10.24 5.59
C PRO A 449 26.76 -11.12 5.89
N PHE A 450 25.79 -11.12 4.97
CA PHE A 450 24.47 -11.76 5.07
C PHE A 450 24.48 -13.28 5.35
N ASP A 451 25.57 -13.95 5.01
CA ASP A 451 25.82 -15.36 5.29
C ASP A 451 26.12 -15.65 6.78
N SER A 452 26.64 -14.64 7.49
CA SER A 452 27.17 -14.75 8.85
C SER A 452 26.32 -14.06 9.93
N ILE A 453 25.39 -13.18 9.53
CA ILE A 453 24.45 -12.54 10.46
C ILE A 453 23.45 -13.59 10.98
N LYS A 454 23.17 -13.54 12.28
CA LYS A 454 22.31 -14.48 13.02
C LYS A 454 21.51 -13.72 14.08
N PRO A 455 20.37 -14.26 14.59
CA PRO A 455 19.60 -13.65 15.67
C PRO A 455 20.45 -13.23 16.88
N ASP A 456 21.35 -14.11 17.34
CA ASP A 456 22.25 -13.87 18.48
C ASP A 456 23.22 -12.71 18.26
N HIS A 457 23.50 -12.32 17.01
CA HIS A 457 24.35 -11.17 16.71
C HIS A 457 23.60 -9.84 16.86
N VAL A 458 22.27 -9.82 16.68
CA VAL A 458 21.45 -8.59 16.63
C VAL A 458 21.48 -7.84 17.96
N ARG A 459 21.17 -8.52 19.07
CA ARG A 459 21.13 -7.94 20.43
C ARG A 459 22.45 -7.24 20.83
N PRO A 460 23.60 -7.93 20.91
CA PRO A 460 24.87 -7.30 21.28
C PRO A 460 25.40 -6.35 20.20
N GLY A 461 25.14 -6.63 18.92
CA GLY A 461 25.63 -5.82 17.80
C GLY A 461 24.96 -4.47 17.73
N ILE A 462 23.63 -4.41 17.81
CA ILE A 462 22.89 -3.14 17.82
C ILE A 462 23.17 -2.34 19.10
N ARG A 463 23.21 -2.97 20.28
CA ARG A 463 23.52 -2.24 21.53
C ARG A 463 24.91 -1.60 21.53
N ALA A 464 25.94 -2.34 21.10
CA ALA A 464 27.28 -1.79 20.97
C ALA A 464 27.38 -0.72 19.87
N LEU A 465 26.67 -0.88 18.74
CA LEU A 465 26.61 0.13 17.68
C LEU A 465 25.95 1.42 18.17
N LEU A 466 24.79 1.34 18.83
CA LEU A 466 24.11 2.52 19.36
C LEU A 466 24.98 3.26 20.38
N GLN A 467 25.69 2.53 21.25
CA GLN A 467 26.65 3.13 22.19
C GLN A 467 27.79 3.88 21.47
N GLN A 468 28.34 3.31 20.38
CA GLN A 468 29.35 3.98 19.55
C GLN A 468 28.80 5.25 18.90
N LEU A 469 27.62 5.16 18.28
CA LEU A 469 26.96 6.27 17.59
C LEU A 469 26.50 7.38 18.55
N GLU A 470 26.19 7.07 19.82
CA GLU A 470 25.94 8.11 20.83
C GLU A 470 27.20 8.88 21.19
N CYS A 471 28.36 8.22 21.33
CA CYS A 471 29.63 8.91 21.54
C CYS A 471 30.05 9.75 20.31
N GLU A 472 29.80 9.26 19.09
CA GLU A 472 30.02 10.03 17.86
C GLU A 472 29.09 11.25 17.76
N LEU A 473 27.82 11.11 18.14
CA LEU A 473 26.86 12.22 18.20
C LEU A 473 27.26 13.27 19.23
N GLU A 474 27.68 12.86 20.43
CA GLU A 474 28.10 13.78 21.48
C GLU A 474 29.39 14.53 21.11
N GLU A 475 30.34 13.88 20.42
CA GLU A 475 31.53 14.55 19.87
C GLU A 475 31.19 15.49 18.70
N LEU A 476 30.22 15.13 17.85
CA LEU A 476 29.69 16.01 16.80
C LEU A 476 29.05 17.26 17.41
N GLU A 477 28.12 17.11 18.36
CA GLU A 477 27.49 18.27 19.04
C GLU A 477 28.53 19.14 19.77
N ARG A 478 29.57 18.54 20.37
CA ARG A 478 30.66 19.26 21.04
C ARG A 478 31.60 20.00 20.08
N THR A 479 31.66 19.62 18.80
CA THR A 479 32.63 20.16 17.82
C THR A 479 32.00 20.75 16.56
N VAL A 480 30.68 20.93 16.55
CA VAL A 480 29.94 21.42 15.39
C VAL A 480 30.36 22.83 15.01
N GLU A 481 30.47 23.04 13.71
CA GLU A 481 30.56 24.36 13.06
C GLU A 481 29.63 24.31 11.85
N PRO A 482 29.06 25.44 11.38
CA PRO A 482 28.18 25.49 10.21
C PRO A 482 29.00 25.35 8.89
N THR A 483 29.72 24.24 8.74
CA THR A 483 30.54 23.90 7.58
C THR A 483 30.42 22.41 7.26
N TRP A 484 30.60 22.03 5.99
CA TRP A 484 30.42 20.64 5.54
C TRP A 484 31.24 19.61 6.35
N PRO A 485 32.56 19.81 6.59
CA PRO A 485 33.39 18.83 7.31
C PRO A 485 33.10 18.75 8.83
N LYS A 486 32.33 19.69 9.38
CA LYS A 486 32.05 19.80 10.82
C LYS A 486 30.59 19.54 11.20
N LEU A 487 29.70 19.53 10.21
CA LEU A 487 28.28 19.22 10.39
C LEU A 487 27.87 18.01 9.55
N VAL A 488 28.00 18.12 8.23
CA VAL A 488 27.34 17.19 7.30
C VAL A 488 28.11 15.90 7.13
N GLU A 489 29.43 15.96 6.96
CA GLU A 489 30.26 14.75 6.82
C GLU A 489 30.28 13.86 8.07
N PRO A 490 30.43 14.36 9.31
CA PRO A 490 30.28 13.52 10.51
C PRO A 490 28.84 13.00 10.69
N LEU A 491 27.82 13.81 10.38
CA LEU A 491 26.43 13.37 10.44
C LEU A 491 26.12 12.25 9.43
N GLU A 492 26.63 12.34 8.21
CA GLU A 492 26.44 11.30 7.18
C GLU A 492 27.06 9.97 7.62
N ARG A 493 28.21 9.99 8.30
CA ARG A 493 28.83 8.77 8.87
C ARG A 493 27.94 8.10 9.91
N ILE A 494 27.42 8.88 10.87
CA ILE A 494 26.50 8.39 11.91
C ILE A 494 25.21 7.82 11.29
N VAL A 495 24.61 8.56 10.36
CA VAL A 495 23.35 8.20 9.69
C VAL A 495 23.51 6.94 8.83
N ASP A 496 24.54 6.87 7.99
CA ASP A 496 24.74 5.75 7.07
C ASP A 496 25.16 4.49 7.81
N ARG A 497 26.03 4.59 8.84
CA ARG A 497 26.44 3.42 9.65
C ARG A 497 25.23 2.75 10.32
N LEU A 498 24.29 3.54 10.86
CA LEU A 498 23.03 3.00 11.38
C LEU A 498 22.11 2.47 10.27
N ALA A 499 21.98 3.19 9.16
CA ALA A 499 21.09 2.82 8.06
C ALA A 499 21.50 1.49 7.42
N VAL A 500 22.79 1.28 7.15
CA VAL A 500 23.33 0.07 6.52
C VAL A 500 23.22 -1.14 7.45
N VAL A 501 23.61 -1.02 8.72
CA VAL A 501 23.55 -2.15 9.67
C VAL A 501 22.09 -2.51 10.02
N TRP A 502 21.23 -1.52 10.28
CA TRP A 502 19.80 -1.78 10.49
C TRP A 502 19.11 -2.27 9.21
N GLY A 503 19.53 -1.78 8.05
CA GLY A 503 19.06 -2.19 6.73
C GLY A 503 19.31 -3.67 6.47
N ALA A 504 20.53 -4.15 6.74
CA ALA A 504 20.86 -5.58 6.59
C ALA A 504 19.98 -6.49 7.47
N ILE A 505 19.74 -6.11 8.73
CA ILE A 505 18.88 -6.86 9.66
C ILE A 505 17.40 -6.81 9.22
N SER A 506 16.91 -5.64 8.80
CA SER A 506 15.54 -5.46 8.31
C SER A 506 15.29 -6.17 6.99
N HIS A 507 16.31 -6.24 6.13
CA HIS A 507 16.28 -7.01 4.90
C HIS A 507 16.15 -8.51 5.22
N LEU A 508 16.98 -9.04 6.12
CA LEU A 508 16.86 -10.43 6.58
C LEU A 508 15.47 -10.74 7.16
N LYS A 509 14.89 -9.88 8.00
CA LYS A 509 13.49 -10.02 8.45
C LYS A 509 12.48 -10.07 7.28
N SER A 510 12.78 -9.43 6.15
CA SER A 510 11.88 -9.35 4.99
C SER A 510 11.99 -10.54 4.03
N VAL A 511 13.11 -11.28 4.04
CA VAL A 511 13.41 -12.37 3.08
C VAL A 511 13.76 -13.72 3.71
N LYS A 512 14.04 -13.73 5.02
CA LYS A 512 14.51 -14.87 5.82
C LYS A 512 14.07 -14.70 7.28
N ASP A 513 12.77 -14.49 7.46
CA ASP A 513 12.07 -14.30 8.74
C ASP A 513 12.09 -15.58 9.60
N ASP A 514 12.58 -15.46 10.83
CA ASP A 514 12.57 -16.51 11.85
C ASP A 514 12.15 -15.95 13.23
N PRO A 515 11.57 -16.77 14.14
CA PRO A 515 11.06 -16.30 15.43
C PRO A 515 12.12 -15.64 16.33
N GLU A 516 13.33 -16.19 16.33
CA GLU A 516 14.47 -15.71 17.10
C GLU A 516 14.93 -14.33 16.61
N LEU A 517 14.94 -14.10 15.30
CA LEU A 517 15.21 -12.81 14.65
C LEU A 517 14.11 -11.78 14.96
N ARG A 518 12.83 -12.17 14.86
CA ARG A 518 11.71 -11.30 15.26
C ARG A 518 11.82 -10.86 16.72
N SER A 519 12.15 -11.78 17.62
CA SER A 519 12.38 -11.51 19.05
C SER A 519 13.57 -10.57 19.25
N ALA A 520 14.72 -10.87 18.62
CA ALA A 520 15.92 -10.05 18.75
C ALA A 520 15.73 -8.62 18.24
N ILE A 521 14.96 -8.45 17.15
CA ILE A 521 14.57 -7.14 16.61
C ILE A 521 13.60 -6.42 17.54
N GLU A 522 12.64 -7.12 18.17
CA GLU A 522 11.69 -6.49 19.11
C GLU A 522 12.39 -5.81 20.29
N GLU A 523 13.40 -6.48 20.83
CA GLU A 523 14.09 -6.04 22.04
C GLU A 523 14.92 -4.78 21.82
N VAL A 524 15.59 -4.65 20.67
CA VAL A 524 16.48 -3.50 20.36
C VAL A 524 15.83 -2.43 19.48
N GLN A 525 14.66 -2.69 18.90
CA GLN A 525 13.94 -1.68 18.10
C GLN A 525 13.63 -0.40 18.90
N PRO A 526 13.15 -0.45 20.16
CA PRO A 526 12.90 0.76 20.93
C PRO A 526 14.15 1.59 21.19
N GLU A 527 15.28 0.95 21.49
CA GLU A 527 16.59 1.59 21.68
C GLU A 527 17.02 2.33 20.39
N LYS A 528 16.90 1.65 19.24
CA LYS A 528 17.23 2.21 17.93
C LYS A 528 16.28 3.33 17.49
N VAL A 529 15.01 3.30 17.89
CA VAL A 529 14.06 4.41 17.66
C VAL A 529 14.39 5.59 18.58
N ALA A 530 14.70 5.35 19.85
CA ALA A 530 15.13 6.39 20.79
C ALA A 530 16.38 7.12 20.29
N PHE A 531 17.39 6.39 19.79
CA PHE A 531 18.56 7.01 19.17
C PHE A 531 18.21 7.85 17.93
N LYS A 532 17.35 7.35 17.04
CA LYS A 532 16.89 8.14 15.87
C LYS A 532 16.16 9.42 16.28
N LEU A 533 15.47 9.42 17.42
CA LEU A 533 14.83 10.61 17.99
C LEU A 533 15.89 11.54 18.61
N LYS A 534 16.83 11.05 19.45
CA LYS A 534 17.98 11.82 19.99
C LYS A 534 18.72 12.56 18.87
N LEU A 535 19.09 11.85 17.79
CA LEU A 535 19.78 12.39 16.62
C LEU A 535 18.92 13.43 15.86
N GLY A 536 17.66 13.11 15.58
CA GLY A 536 16.75 14.00 14.85
C GLY A 536 16.25 15.21 15.64
N GLN A 537 16.37 15.17 16.97
CA GLN A 537 16.00 16.24 17.91
C GLN A 537 17.24 16.96 18.48
N SER A 538 18.41 16.81 17.86
CA SER A 538 19.60 17.61 18.20
C SER A 538 19.38 19.08 17.87
N ASN A 539 19.14 19.89 18.90
CA ASN A 539 19.08 21.35 18.79
C ASN A 539 20.40 21.94 18.27
N VAL A 540 21.53 21.29 18.57
CA VAL A 540 22.86 21.74 18.17
C VAL A 540 23.06 21.59 16.66
N ILE A 541 22.78 20.40 16.12
CA ILE A 541 22.82 20.12 14.67
C ILE A 541 21.78 20.95 13.92
N TYR A 542 20.54 21.07 14.44
CA TYR A 542 19.48 21.88 13.83
C TYR A 542 19.85 23.37 13.74
N ASN A 543 20.43 23.95 14.79
CA ASN A 543 20.88 25.34 14.76
C ASN A 543 22.07 25.55 13.80
N ALA A 544 22.98 24.58 13.67
CA ALA A 544 24.07 24.64 12.69
C ALA A 544 23.54 24.61 11.23
N PHE A 545 22.54 23.79 10.92
CA PHE A 545 21.91 23.81 9.57
C PHE A 545 21.22 25.14 9.28
N LYS A 546 20.48 25.72 10.24
CA LYS A 546 19.91 27.07 10.07
C LYS A 546 20.99 28.12 9.84
N ALA A 547 22.09 28.09 10.60
CA ALA A 547 23.21 29.01 10.41
C ALA A 547 23.87 28.90 9.02
N ILE A 548 23.88 27.71 8.39
CA ILE A 548 24.27 27.57 6.98
C ILE A 548 23.25 28.27 6.06
N LYS A 549 21.94 28.06 6.28
CA LYS A 549 20.88 28.68 5.48
C LYS A 549 20.80 30.21 5.63
N GLU A 550 21.18 30.71 6.79
CA GLU A 550 21.20 32.14 7.15
C GLU A 550 22.54 32.82 6.81
N SER A 551 23.53 32.08 6.28
CA SER A 551 24.87 32.60 5.95
C SER A 551 24.91 33.45 4.67
N SER A 552 25.88 34.37 4.59
CA SER A 552 26.21 35.11 3.36
C SER A 552 26.60 34.19 2.20
N ASP A 553 27.11 33.01 2.53
CA ASP A 553 27.76 32.09 1.61
C ASP A 553 26.77 31.04 1.08
N TRP A 554 25.51 31.07 1.56
CA TRP A 554 24.40 30.24 1.09
C TRP A 554 24.36 30.15 -0.43
N ASP A 555 24.45 31.29 -1.12
CA ASP A 555 24.33 31.32 -2.57
C ASP A 555 25.46 30.64 -3.34
N THR A 556 26.62 30.44 -2.68
CA THR A 556 27.77 29.70 -3.24
C THR A 556 27.64 28.19 -3.14
N LEU A 557 26.74 27.67 -2.31
CA LEU A 557 26.50 26.23 -2.16
C LEU A 557 25.88 25.61 -3.41
N SER A 558 26.21 24.35 -3.69
CA SER A 558 25.61 23.61 -4.80
C SER A 558 24.10 23.38 -4.58
N GLY A 559 23.33 23.14 -5.66
CA GLY A 559 21.90 22.84 -5.54
C GLY A 559 21.59 21.64 -4.64
N ALA A 560 22.44 20.60 -4.70
CA ALA A 560 22.34 19.42 -3.84
C ALA A 560 22.64 19.76 -2.37
N GLN A 561 23.62 20.61 -2.11
CA GLN A 561 23.96 21.08 -0.77
C GLN A 561 22.85 21.95 -0.17
N LYS A 562 22.26 22.86 -0.97
CA LYS A 562 21.07 23.63 -0.58
C LYS A 562 19.91 22.69 -0.23
N ARG A 563 19.59 21.72 -1.10
CA ARG A 563 18.55 20.69 -0.85
C ARG A 563 18.78 19.93 0.46
N ILE A 564 20.01 19.49 0.75
CA ILE A 564 20.35 18.84 2.03
C ILE A 564 20.00 19.76 3.21
N VAL A 565 20.48 21.00 3.22
CA VAL A 565 20.25 21.93 4.34
C VAL A 565 18.76 22.18 4.56
N GLU A 566 17.98 22.40 3.50
CA GLU A 566 16.53 22.62 3.60
C GLU A 566 15.77 21.39 4.10
N LEU A 567 16.10 20.20 3.60
CA LEU A 567 15.43 18.97 3.99
C LEU A 567 15.80 18.55 5.41
N GLN A 568 17.05 18.76 5.87
CA GLN A 568 17.45 18.51 7.25
C GLN A 568 16.74 19.44 8.25
N ILE A 569 16.52 20.72 7.89
CA ILE A 569 15.70 21.65 8.68
C ILE A 569 14.23 21.19 8.74
N LYS A 570 13.68 20.74 7.61
CA LYS A 570 12.29 20.28 7.48
C LYS A 570 12.02 18.97 8.24
N ASP A 571 12.94 18.01 8.13
CA ASP A 571 12.91 16.73 8.82
C ASP A 571 13.02 16.88 10.34
N ALA A 572 13.92 17.75 10.83
CA ALA A 572 13.98 18.07 12.27
C ALA A 572 12.66 18.67 12.80
N ALA A 573 12.02 19.57 12.02
CA ALA A 573 10.70 20.12 12.36
C ALA A 573 9.61 19.04 12.43
N LEU A 574 9.58 18.13 11.46
CA LEU A 574 8.63 17.00 11.41
C LEU A 574 8.93 15.90 12.45
N LYS A 575 10.14 15.90 13.03
CA LYS A 575 10.55 15.11 14.21
C LYS A 575 10.33 15.84 15.54
N GLY A 576 9.66 16.99 15.54
CA GLY A 576 9.24 17.68 16.75
C GLY A 576 10.34 18.46 17.48
N ILE A 577 11.40 18.90 16.80
CA ILE A 577 12.48 19.72 17.44
C ILE A 577 11.94 21.00 18.11
N ALA A 578 10.86 21.56 17.57
CA ALA A 578 10.22 22.77 18.09
C ALA A 578 9.24 22.53 19.25
N LEU A 579 9.04 21.27 19.68
CA LEU A 579 8.15 20.93 20.78
C LEU A 579 8.82 21.18 22.14
N GLU A 580 8.06 21.73 23.09
CA GLU A 580 8.42 21.78 24.51
C GLU A 580 8.55 20.36 25.09
N ASP A 581 9.33 20.19 26.16
CA ASP A 581 9.79 18.87 26.63
C ASP A 581 8.65 17.85 26.85
N GLU A 582 7.55 18.26 27.50
CA GLU A 582 6.37 17.39 27.73
C GLU A 582 5.71 16.93 26.40
N LYS A 583 5.57 17.84 25.43
CA LYS A 583 5.02 17.52 24.10
C LYS A 583 5.99 16.67 23.28
N ARG A 584 7.30 16.84 23.49
CA ARG A 584 8.35 16.05 22.86
C ARG A 584 8.39 14.62 23.42
N GLU A 585 8.16 14.44 24.72
CA GLU A 585 7.99 13.12 25.34
C GLU A 585 6.73 12.41 24.78
N GLN A 586 5.59 13.11 24.72
CA GLN A 586 4.38 12.59 24.09
C GLN A 586 4.61 12.18 22.62
N PHE A 587 5.28 13.03 21.84
CA PHE A 587 5.67 12.73 20.45
C PHE A 587 6.59 11.50 20.36
N ASN A 588 7.58 11.39 21.23
CA ASN A 588 8.54 10.28 21.23
C ASN A 588 7.85 8.95 21.58
N ASN A 589 6.93 8.95 22.54
CA ASN A 589 6.11 7.78 22.89
C ASN A 589 5.18 7.36 21.73
N ILE A 590 4.62 8.32 20.97
CA ILE A 590 3.82 8.05 19.77
C ILE A 590 4.67 7.38 18.67
N GLU A 591 5.87 7.88 18.39
CA GLU A 591 6.77 7.31 17.37
C GLU A 591 7.23 5.89 17.73
N GLN A 592 7.48 5.62 19.01
CA GLN A 592 7.82 4.29 19.53
C GLN A 592 6.69 3.28 19.28
N GLU A 593 5.46 3.62 19.70
CA GLU A 593 4.31 2.70 19.56
C GLU A 593 3.91 2.55 18.08
N LEU A 594 3.99 3.59 17.25
CA LEU A 594 3.78 3.49 15.80
C LEU A 594 4.77 2.52 15.14
N ALA A 595 6.05 2.57 15.50
CA ALA A 595 7.05 1.65 14.96
C ALA A 595 6.78 0.19 15.38
N LYS A 596 6.35 -0.02 16.64
CA LYS A 596 5.98 -1.33 17.18
C LYS A 596 4.71 -1.90 16.50
N LEU A 597 3.67 -1.08 16.33
CA LEU A 597 2.43 -1.48 15.67
C LEU A 597 2.64 -1.78 14.17
N SER A 598 3.46 -0.99 13.47
CA SER A 598 3.80 -1.22 12.06
C SER A 598 4.55 -2.55 11.87
N LYS A 599 5.52 -2.87 12.76
CA LYS A 599 6.17 -4.19 12.79
C LYS A 599 5.13 -5.30 12.97
N LYS A 600 4.26 -5.17 13.97
CA LYS A 600 3.31 -6.23 14.32
C LYS A 600 2.24 -6.46 13.24
N PHE A 601 1.84 -5.39 12.53
CA PHE A 601 0.97 -5.46 11.36
C PHE A 601 1.59 -6.36 10.28
N GLU A 602 2.86 -6.12 9.91
CA GLU A 602 3.56 -6.88 8.86
C GLU A 602 3.71 -8.37 9.24
N GLU A 603 4.05 -8.65 10.49
CA GLU A 603 4.15 -10.03 11.00
C GLU A 603 2.81 -10.77 10.96
N ASN A 604 1.72 -10.10 11.37
CA ASN A 604 0.38 -10.68 11.27
C ASN A 604 -0.02 -10.98 9.81
N VAL A 605 0.38 -10.14 8.85
CA VAL A 605 0.14 -10.39 7.42
C VAL A 605 0.91 -11.61 6.92
N LEU A 606 2.21 -11.69 7.23
CA LEU A 606 3.05 -12.84 6.84
C LEU A 606 2.53 -14.14 7.47
N ASP A 607 2.22 -14.12 8.77
CA ASP A 607 1.71 -15.28 9.50
C ASP A 607 0.31 -15.70 9.00
N ALA A 608 -0.56 -14.75 8.63
CA ALA A 608 -1.87 -15.06 8.05
C ALA A 608 -1.75 -15.68 6.64
N THR A 609 -0.85 -15.17 5.79
CA THR A 609 -0.56 -15.77 4.47
C THR A 609 0.02 -17.19 4.62
N LYS A 610 0.92 -17.38 5.59
CA LYS A 610 1.60 -18.66 5.89
C LYS A 610 0.69 -19.69 6.58
N LYS A 611 -0.34 -19.26 7.33
CA LYS A 611 -1.29 -20.13 8.06
C LYS A 611 -2.36 -20.77 7.15
N PHE A 612 -2.67 -20.20 5.99
CA PHE A 612 -3.65 -20.78 5.08
C PHE A 612 -3.05 -21.93 4.27
N GLU A 613 -3.49 -23.15 4.58
CA GLU A 613 -3.17 -24.35 3.83
C GLU A 613 -4.48 -25.06 3.43
N LYS A 614 -4.69 -25.24 2.13
CA LYS A 614 -5.85 -25.96 1.59
C LYS A 614 -5.39 -27.17 0.77
N LEU A 615 -5.28 -28.30 1.46
CA LEU A 615 -5.08 -29.60 0.82
C LEU A 615 -6.30 -30.00 -0.01
N ILE A 616 -6.05 -30.47 -1.23
CA ILE A 616 -7.04 -31.00 -2.17
C ILE A 616 -6.59 -32.40 -2.63
N THR A 617 -7.48 -33.38 -2.44
CA THR A 617 -7.24 -34.80 -2.74
C THR A 617 -8.07 -35.32 -3.92
N HIS A 618 -9.11 -34.60 -4.34
CA HIS A 618 -9.98 -34.99 -5.44
C HIS A 618 -9.67 -34.18 -6.70
N LYS A 619 -9.25 -34.86 -7.77
CA LYS A 619 -8.87 -34.26 -9.07
C LYS A 619 -9.97 -33.40 -9.72
N LYS A 620 -11.25 -33.59 -9.33
CA LYS A 620 -12.37 -32.75 -9.77
C LYS A 620 -12.33 -31.34 -9.16
N ASP A 621 -11.83 -31.18 -7.93
CA ASP A 621 -11.88 -29.89 -7.23
C ASP A 621 -10.85 -28.89 -7.77
N VAL A 622 -9.78 -29.38 -8.42
CA VAL A 622 -8.78 -28.60 -9.16
C VAL A 622 -9.09 -28.45 -10.66
N GLU A 623 -10.30 -28.79 -11.13
CA GLU A 623 -10.61 -28.74 -12.56
C GLU A 623 -10.43 -27.31 -13.12
N GLY A 624 -9.61 -27.20 -14.17
CA GLY A 624 -9.28 -25.94 -14.84
C GLY A 624 -7.94 -25.34 -14.43
N LEU A 625 -7.32 -25.75 -13.33
CA LEU A 625 -5.97 -25.29 -12.98
C LEU A 625 -4.95 -25.72 -14.05
N PRO A 626 -4.03 -24.83 -14.48
CA PRO A 626 -3.01 -25.13 -15.47
C PRO A 626 -1.91 -26.06 -14.92
N ALA A 627 -1.10 -26.62 -15.82
CA ALA A 627 -0.10 -27.62 -15.47
C ALA A 627 1.02 -27.05 -14.57
N THR A 628 1.41 -25.78 -14.78
CA THR A 628 2.34 -25.06 -13.90
C THR A 628 1.80 -24.92 -12.48
N ALA A 629 0.55 -24.50 -12.32
CA ALA A 629 -0.10 -24.33 -11.02
C ALA A 629 -0.29 -25.67 -10.28
N LEU A 630 -0.68 -26.74 -11.01
CA LEU A 630 -0.75 -28.10 -10.46
C LEU A 630 0.65 -28.62 -10.05
N GLY A 631 1.69 -28.28 -10.83
CA GLY A 631 3.08 -28.57 -10.50
C GLY A 631 3.55 -27.87 -9.23
N LEU A 632 3.33 -26.56 -9.11
CA LEU A 632 3.64 -25.78 -7.91
C LEU A 632 2.87 -26.31 -6.69
N ALA A 633 1.56 -26.52 -6.80
CA ALA A 633 0.75 -27.01 -5.68
C ALA A 633 1.11 -28.43 -5.25
N ALA A 634 1.60 -29.29 -6.16
CA ALA A 634 2.17 -30.59 -5.80
C ALA A 634 3.55 -30.46 -5.14
N GLN A 635 4.42 -29.58 -5.63
CA GLN A 635 5.73 -29.28 -5.03
C GLN A 635 5.57 -28.73 -3.60
N THR A 636 4.60 -27.84 -3.38
CA THR A 636 4.19 -27.38 -2.04
C THR A 636 3.66 -28.53 -1.20
N ALA A 637 2.83 -29.43 -1.74
CA ALA A 637 2.36 -30.61 -0.99
C ALA A 637 3.50 -31.55 -0.57
N VAL A 638 4.51 -31.79 -1.42
CA VAL A 638 5.72 -32.55 -1.05
C VAL A 638 6.45 -31.86 0.12
N SER A 639 6.63 -30.53 0.05
CA SER A 639 7.27 -29.77 1.15
C SER A 639 6.51 -29.80 2.48
N LYS A 640 5.23 -30.17 2.45
CA LYS A 640 4.33 -30.36 3.61
C LYS A 640 4.17 -31.83 4.02
N GLY A 641 5.02 -32.73 3.50
CA GLY A 641 5.07 -34.15 3.89
C GLY A 641 4.27 -35.10 3.01
N HIS A 642 3.64 -34.64 1.93
CA HIS A 642 2.97 -35.51 0.96
C HIS A 642 3.96 -36.00 -0.12
N GLU A 643 4.93 -36.83 0.25
CA GLU A 643 6.04 -37.28 -0.63
C GLU A 643 5.59 -37.85 -1.99
N ASN A 644 4.41 -38.48 -2.05
CA ASN A 644 3.86 -39.06 -3.27
C ASN A 644 3.07 -38.05 -4.14
N ALA A 645 3.06 -36.76 -3.80
CA ALA A 645 2.32 -35.74 -4.53
C ALA A 645 2.89 -35.49 -5.93
N THR A 646 2.02 -35.46 -6.92
CA THR A 646 2.39 -35.23 -8.33
C THR A 646 1.44 -34.23 -8.99
N ALA A 647 1.93 -33.47 -9.97
CA ALA A 647 1.10 -32.51 -10.70
C ALA A 647 -0.17 -33.15 -11.30
N GLU A 648 -0.03 -34.36 -11.84
CA GLU A 648 -1.13 -35.06 -12.53
C GLU A 648 -2.17 -35.66 -11.56
N ASN A 649 -1.74 -36.24 -10.43
CA ASN A 649 -2.63 -37.09 -9.60
C ASN A 649 -2.79 -36.59 -8.16
N GLY A 650 -2.08 -35.54 -7.77
CA GLY A 650 -2.15 -34.93 -6.45
C GLY A 650 -1.51 -35.78 -5.34
N PRO A 651 -1.80 -35.48 -4.06
CA PRO A 651 -2.61 -34.35 -3.61
C PRO A 651 -1.93 -33.01 -3.91
N TRP A 652 -2.72 -31.92 -3.90
CA TRP A 652 -2.26 -30.56 -4.18
C TRP A 652 -2.47 -29.68 -2.95
N MET A 653 -1.52 -28.81 -2.63
CA MET A 653 -1.62 -27.84 -1.54
C MET A 653 -1.77 -26.43 -2.10
N ILE A 654 -2.88 -25.77 -1.78
CA ILE A 654 -3.17 -24.37 -2.16
C ILE A 654 -2.86 -23.44 -0.98
N THR A 655 -2.11 -22.38 -1.25
CA THR A 655 -1.66 -21.33 -0.33
C THR A 655 -2.14 -19.94 -0.79
N LEU A 656 -2.00 -18.90 0.05
CA LEU A 656 -2.42 -17.52 -0.25
C LEU A 656 -1.33 -16.64 -0.89
N ASP A 657 -0.10 -17.13 -1.08
CA ASP A 657 0.90 -16.37 -1.82
C ASP A 657 0.52 -16.24 -3.31
N ALA A 658 0.91 -15.12 -3.93
CA ALA A 658 0.32 -14.68 -5.19
C ALA A 658 0.37 -15.72 -6.34
N PRO A 659 1.47 -16.47 -6.58
CA PRO A 659 1.50 -17.51 -7.62
C PRO A 659 0.47 -18.63 -7.42
N SER A 660 0.16 -19.00 -6.18
CA SER A 660 -0.90 -19.99 -5.85
C SER A 660 -2.28 -19.36 -5.95
N PHE A 661 -2.49 -18.22 -5.27
CA PHE A 661 -3.80 -17.57 -5.18
C PHE A 661 -4.33 -17.13 -6.55
N MET A 662 -3.52 -16.46 -7.36
CA MET A 662 -3.95 -15.94 -8.66
C MET A 662 -4.36 -17.06 -9.62
N ALA A 663 -3.60 -18.16 -9.68
CA ALA A 663 -3.93 -19.31 -10.51
C ALA A 663 -5.28 -19.95 -10.14
N VAL A 664 -5.65 -19.98 -8.86
CA VAL A 664 -6.98 -20.41 -8.42
C VAL A 664 -8.05 -19.43 -8.88
N MET A 665 -7.85 -18.13 -8.65
CA MET A 665 -8.85 -17.11 -8.98
C MET A 665 -9.07 -16.91 -10.48
N GLN A 666 -8.05 -17.12 -11.32
CA GLN A 666 -8.16 -17.05 -12.79
C GLN A 666 -8.67 -18.36 -13.42
N HIS A 667 -8.36 -19.53 -12.86
CA HIS A 667 -8.51 -20.79 -13.60
C HIS A 667 -9.36 -21.89 -12.94
N ALA A 668 -9.58 -21.88 -11.62
CA ALA A 668 -10.37 -22.93 -10.98
C ALA A 668 -11.85 -22.85 -11.40
N LYS A 669 -12.35 -23.84 -12.15
CA LYS A 669 -13.77 -23.93 -12.52
C LYS A 669 -14.68 -24.16 -11.32
N ASN A 670 -14.17 -24.82 -10.27
CA ASN A 670 -14.86 -25.03 -9.01
C ASN A 670 -15.11 -23.68 -8.31
N ARG A 671 -16.31 -23.10 -8.50
CA ARG A 671 -16.68 -21.80 -7.90
C ARG A 671 -16.54 -21.79 -6.38
N THR A 672 -16.83 -22.90 -5.69
CA THR A 672 -16.66 -23.04 -4.23
C THR A 672 -15.19 -23.08 -3.78
N LEU A 673 -14.23 -23.32 -4.69
CA LEU A 673 -12.80 -23.12 -4.40
C LEU A 673 -12.40 -21.63 -4.48
N ARG A 674 -13.03 -20.86 -5.37
CA ARG A 674 -12.83 -19.39 -5.50
C ARG A 674 -13.50 -18.61 -4.36
N ASP A 675 -14.63 -19.09 -3.87
CA ASP A 675 -15.55 -18.47 -2.89
C ASP A 675 -15.04 -18.43 -1.42
N ARG A 676 -13.74 -18.66 -1.16
CA ARG A 676 -13.24 -18.85 0.22
C ARG A 676 -12.51 -17.63 0.77
N ALA A 677 -13.26 -16.74 1.42
CA ALA A 677 -12.69 -15.75 2.34
C ALA A 677 -11.89 -16.43 3.46
N SER A 678 -10.74 -15.83 3.82
CA SER A 678 -9.88 -16.31 4.90
C SER A 678 -10.38 -15.86 6.28
N SER A 679 -10.63 -16.82 7.19
CA SER A 679 -10.81 -16.55 8.61
C SER A 679 -9.55 -16.93 9.40
N GLY A 680 -9.30 -16.25 10.51
CA GLY A 680 -8.16 -16.53 11.39
C GLY A 680 -8.04 -15.53 12.54
N ASP A 681 -7.18 -15.88 13.50
CA ASP A 681 -7.03 -15.20 14.79
C ASP A 681 -6.10 -13.97 14.74
N LEU A 682 -5.51 -13.70 13.57
CA LEU A 682 -4.52 -12.66 13.31
C LEU A 682 -5.20 -11.39 12.77
N ASP A 683 -6.05 -10.78 13.61
CA ASP A 683 -6.77 -9.55 13.23
C ASP A 683 -5.88 -8.30 13.41
N ASN A 684 -5.76 -7.51 12.33
CA ASN A 684 -5.08 -6.22 12.32
C ASN A 684 -6.02 -5.03 12.59
N THR A 685 -7.34 -5.22 12.75
CA THR A 685 -8.32 -4.13 12.96
C THR A 685 -7.91 -3.18 14.09
N ALA A 686 -7.71 -3.69 15.30
CA ALA A 686 -7.34 -2.86 16.45
C ALA A 686 -5.95 -2.21 16.33
N ILE A 687 -5.05 -2.82 15.53
CA ILE A 687 -3.73 -2.25 15.20
C ILE A 687 -3.90 -1.06 14.25
N ILE A 688 -4.77 -1.18 13.24
CA ILE A 688 -5.13 -0.08 12.32
C ILE A 688 -5.75 1.09 13.10
N ASP A 689 -6.75 0.82 13.94
CA ASP A 689 -7.45 1.86 14.71
C ASP A 689 -6.49 2.66 15.59
N GLN A 690 -5.56 1.97 16.27
CA GLN A 690 -4.54 2.61 17.11
C GLN A 690 -3.47 3.33 16.27
N ILE A 691 -3.05 2.82 15.11
CA ILE A 691 -2.14 3.52 14.19
C ILE A 691 -2.78 4.83 13.70
N LEU A 692 -4.05 4.80 13.27
CA LEU A 692 -4.75 5.99 12.77
C LEU A 692 -4.94 7.03 13.89
N LYS A 693 -5.25 6.59 15.11
CA LYS A 693 -5.32 7.46 16.30
C LYS A 693 -3.98 8.15 16.58
N LEU A 694 -2.91 7.36 16.71
CA LEU A 694 -1.55 7.86 16.99
C LEU A 694 -1.05 8.82 15.90
N ARG A 695 -1.39 8.56 14.62
CA ARG A 695 -1.09 9.45 13.49
C ARG A 695 -1.82 10.80 13.60
N LEU A 696 -3.08 10.81 14.03
CA LEU A 696 -3.83 12.04 14.28
C LEU A 696 -3.31 12.81 15.50
N GLU A 697 -2.89 12.12 16.56
CA GLU A 697 -2.25 12.71 17.74
C GLU A 697 -0.89 13.34 17.40
N LYS A 698 -0.05 12.64 16.61
CA LYS A 698 1.20 13.19 16.05
C LYS A 698 0.97 14.46 15.25
N ALA A 699 -0.02 14.46 14.36
CA ALA A 699 -0.34 15.63 13.53
C ALA A 699 -0.67 16.87 14.38
N LYS A 700 -1.53 16.69 15.39
CA LYS A 700 -1.94 17.76 16.32
C LYS A 700 -0.78 18.29 17.15
N LEU A 701 0.13 17.43 17.63
CA LEU A 701 1.35 17.87 18.31
C LEU A 701 2.24 18.72 17.40
N LEU A 702 2.39 18.34 16.13
CA LEU A 702 3.14 19.10 15.12
C LEU A 702 2.41 20.35 14.58
N GLY A 703 1.19 20.66 15.05
CA GLY A 703 0.42 21.83 14.63
C GLY A 703 -0.41 21.65 13.35
N TYR A 704 -0.58 20.43 12.86
CA TYR A 704 -1.39 20.08 11.69
C TYR A 704 -2.80 19.56 12.09
N ASN A 705 -3.77 19.71 11.20
CA ASN A 705 -5.15 19.27 11.45
C ASN A 705 -5.28 17.73 11.41
N ASN A 706 -4.52 17.09 10.51
CA ASN A 706 -4.61 15.68 10.18
C ASN A 706 -3.27 15.11 9.69
N TYR A 707 -3.15 13.79 9.59
CA TYR A 707 -1.88 13.14 9.24
C TYR A 707 -1.50 13.31 7.77
N ALA A 708 -2.45 13.48 6.86
CA ALA A 708 -2.12 13.71 5.46
C ALA A 708 -1.35 15.02 5.27
N GLU A 709 -1.65 16.09 6.01
CA GLU A 709 -0.87 17.33 5.96
C GLU A 709 0.60 17.10 6.36
N VAL A 710 0.86 16.31 7.41
CA VAL A 710 2.21 15.87 7.82
C VAL A 710 2.90 15.08 6.71
N SER A 711 2.16 14.21 6.01
CA SER A 711 2.67 13.37 4.93
C SER A 711 2.96 14.17 3.65
N MET A 712 2.14 15.18 3.34
CA MET A 712 2.31 16.10 2.19
C MET A 712 3.47 17.07 2.40
N ALA A 713 3.85 17.38 3.65
CA ALA A 713 5.01 18.23 3.94
C ALA A 713 6.35 17.68 3.37
N THR A 714 6.40 16.45 2.87
CA THR A 714 7.58 15.82 2.23
C THR A 714 7.28 15.26 0.81
N LYS A 715 6.24 15.78 0.15
CA LYS A 715 5.79 15.39 -1.19
C LYS A 715 5.67 16.61 -2.11
N MET A 716 5.49 16.38 -3.42
CA MET A 716 5.22 17.42 -4.42
C MET A 716 3.79 17.94 -4.30
N ALA A 717 2.83 17.05 -4.05
CA ALA A 717 1.41 17.38 -4.01
C ALA A 717 0.95 17.98 -2.68
N THR A 718 -0.19 18.69 -2.74
CA THR A 718 -1.05 18.97 -1.59
C THR A 718 -2.21 17.97 -1.54
N ILE A 719 -2.96 17.93 -0.44
CA ILE A 719 -4.19 17.11 -0.34
C ILE A 719 -5.16 17.44 -1.48
N GLU A 720 -5.43 18.72 -1.72
CA GLU A 720 -6.29 19.21 -2.79
C GLU A 720 -5.82 18.71 -4.17
N LYS A 721 -4.51 18.78 -4.47
CA LYS A 721 -3.98 18.33 -5.77
C LYS A 721 -3.96 16.81 -5.93
N ALA A 722 -3.79 16.07 -4.83
CA ALA A 722 -3.96 14.62 -4.83
C ALA A 722 -5.44 14.23 -5.06
N GLU A 723 -6.39 14.90 -4.40
CA GLU A 723 -7.84 14.68 -4.63
C GLU A 723 -8.27 15.08 -6.04
N GLU A 724 -7.79 16.21 -6.58
CA GLU A 724 -8.05 16.64 -7.97
C GLU A 724 -7.59 15.61 -8.99
N LEU A 725 -6.34 15.12 -8.87
CA LEU A 725 -5.81 14.09 -9.78
C LEU A 725 -6.60 12.79 -9.66
N LEU A 726 -6.87 12.32 -8.44
CA LEU A 726 -7.60 11.08 -8.22
C LEU A 726 -9.03 11.17 -8.77
N GLU A 727 -9.74 12.28 -8.58
CA GLU A 727 -11.10 12.45 -9.09
C GLU A 727 -11.14 12.60 -10.62
N LYS A 728 -10.16 13.29 -11.22
CA LYS A 728 -9.99 13.37 -12.67
C LYS A 728 -9.78 12.00 -13.30
N LEU A 729 -8.90 11.18 -12.73
CA LEU A 729 -8.66 9.80 -13.17
C LEU A 729 -9.86 8.89 -12.89
N ARG A 730 -10.56 9.08 -11.76
CA ARG A 730 -11.78 8.32 -11.39
C ARG A 730 -12.88 8.54 -12.41
N SER A 731 -13.12 9.80 -12.79
CA SER A 731 -14.11 10.20 -13.79
C SER A 731 -13.80 9.64 -15.19
N ALA A 732 -12.53 9.59 -15.58
CA ALA A 732 -12.11 8.94 -16.83
C ALA A 732 -12.27 7.40 -16.79
N SER A 733 -12.00 6.78 -15.63
CA SER A 733 -11.99 5.32 -15.47
C SER A 733 -13.38 4.70 -15.21
N TRP A 734 -14.36 5.49 -14.75
CA TRP A 734 -15.67 4.99 -14.32
C TRP A 734 -16.48 4.32 -15.43
N ASN A 735 -16.73 5.00 -16.55
CA ASN A 735 -17.54 4.44 -17.64
C ASN A 735 -16.88 3.20 -18.27
N PRO A 736 -15.55 3.16 -18.53
CA PRO A 736 -14.85 1.94 -18.91
C PRO A 736 -14.96 0.82 -17.87
N ALA A 737 -14.91 1.12 -16.56
CA ALA A 737 -15.09 0.11 -15.51
C ALA A 737 -16.53 -0.45 -15.43
N VAL A 738 -17.55 0.35 -15.78
CA VAL A 738 -18.93 -0.14 -15.94
C VAL A 738 -19.02 -1.07 -17.14
N GLN A 739 -18.48 -0.67 -18.30
CA GLN A 739 -18.47 -1.52 -19.50
C GLN A 739 -17.69 -2.82 -19.26
N ASP A 740 -16.56 -2.76 -18.55
CA ASP A 740 -15.80 -3.93 -18.12
C ASP A 740 -16.63 -4.93 -17.29
N MET A 741 -17.65 -4.47 -16.55
CA MET A 741 -18.53 -5.36 -15.77
C MET A 741 -19.63 -5.96 -16.65
N GLU A 742 -20.20 -5.17 -17.57
CA GLU A 742 -21.21 -5.66 -18.52
C GLU A 742 -20.61 -6.62 -19.56
N ASP A 743 -19.37 -6.40 -20.01
CA ASP A 743 -18.61 -7.35 -20.84
C ASP A 743 -18.51 -8.73 -20.15
N LEU A 744 -18.26 -8.78 -18.84
CA LEU A 744 -18.21 -10.04 -18.07
C LEU A 744 -19.59 -10.70 -17.89
N ARG A 745 -20.62 -9.91 -17.61
CA ARG A 745 -22.02 -10.38 -17.49
C ARG A 745 -22.49 -10.96 -18.82
N TYR A 746 -22.29 -10.25 -19.92
CA TYR A 746 -22.62 -10.72 -21.26
C TYR A 746 -21.83 -11.98 -21.63
N PHE A 747 -20.51 -11.98 -21.42
CA PHE A 747 -19.66 -13.12 -21.78
C PHE A 747 -20.00 -14.38 -20.96
N SER A 748 -20.08 -14.28 -19.63
CA SER A 748 -20.49 -15.41 -18.78
C SER A 748 -21.89 -15.92 -19.16
N LYS A 749 -22.84 -15.02 -19.45
CA LYS A 749 -24.19 -15.40 -19.89
C LYS A 749 -24.19 -16.13 -21.24
N SER A 750 -23.30 -15.78 -22.16
CA SER A 750 -23.11 -16.52 -23.42
C SER A 750 -22.64 -17.97 -23.22
N GLN A 751 -21.94 -18.25 -22.11
CA GLN A 751 -21.49 -19.59 -21.74
C GLN A 751 -22.57 -20.41 -21.00
N GLY A 752 -23.75 -19.84 -20.76
CA GLY A 752 -24.90 -20.54 -20.16
C GLY A 752 -24.76 -20.89 -18.67
N VAL A 753 -23.90 -20.20 -17.93
CA VAL A 753 -23.64 -20.49 -16.51
C VAL A 753 -24.65 -19.81 -15.57
N PRO A 754 -25.03 -20.43 -14.43
CA PRO A 754 -25.98 -19.84 -13.50
C PRO A 754 -25.50 -18.57 -12.80
N GLU A 755 -24.19 -18.41 -12.56
CA GLU A 755 -23.65 -17.22 -11.87
C GLU A 755 -23.66 -15.94 -12.74
N ALA A 756 -23.93 -16.03 -14.05
CA ALA A 756 -23.88 -14.88 -14.96
C ALA A 756 -24.89 -13.77 -14.58
N ASP A 757 -26.04 -14.14 -14.03
CA ASP A 757 -27.06 -13.20 -13.55
C ASP A 757 -26.73 -12.59 -12.17
N ASN A 758 -25.68 -13.07 -11.48
CA ASN A 758 -25.22 -12.55 -10.19
C ASN A 758 -23.73 -12.83 -9.93
N LEU A 759 -22.85 -12.22 -10.75
CA LEU A 759 -21.40 -12.33 -10.61
C LEU A 759 -20.90 -11.72 -9.30
N SER A 760 -20.12 -12.48 -8.55
CA SER A 760 -19.50 -12.09 -7.27
C SER A 760 -18.02 -11.74 -7.45
N HIS A 761 -17.38 -11.14 -6.44
CA HIS A 761 -15.95 -10.76 -6.50
C HIS A 761 -15.03 -11.92 -6.89
N TRP A 762 -15.30 -13.13 -6.40
CA TRP A 762 -14.55 -14.35 -6.71
C TRP A 762 -14.80 -14.93 -8.11
N ASP A 763 -15.71 -14.35 -8.89
CA ASP A 763 -15.94 -14.70 -10.29
C ASP A 763 -15.27 -13.72 -11.26
N ILE A 764 -14.89 -12.52 -10.81
CA ILE A 764 -14.38 -11.45 -11.67
C ILE A 764 -13.07 -11.85 -12.35
N SER A 765 -12.09 -12.36 -11.62
CA SER A 765 -10.80 -12.81 -12.19
C SER A 765 -10.98 -13.99 -13.15
N PHE A 766 -11.83 -14.96 -12.80
CA PHE A 766 -12.10 -16.13 -13.62
C PHE A 766 -12.73 -15.73 -14.96
N TRP A 767 -13.83 -14.98 -14.95
CA TRP A 767 -14.47 -14.55 -16.19
C TRP A 767 -13.65 -13.51 -16.96
N SER A 768 -12.80 -12.73 -16.29
CA SER A 768 -11.84 -11.84 -16.97
C SER A 768 -10.84 -12.63 -17.80
N GLU A 769 -10.29 -13.73 -17.27
CA GLU A 769 -9.34 -14.55 -18.04
C GLU A 769 -10.05 -15.30 -19.18
N ARG A 770 -11.23 -15.90 -18.92
CA ARG A 770 -12.02 -16.57 -19.97
C ARG A 770 -12.43 -15.61 -21.10
N LEU A 771 -12.78 -14.36 -20.77
CA LEU A 771 -13.05 -13.30 -21.75
C LEU A 771 -11.78 -12.88 -22.48
N ARG A 772 -10.64 -12.73 -21.78
CA ARG A 772 -9.35 -12.34 -22.37
C ARG A 772 -8.87 -13.37 -23.40
N GLU A 773 -8.93 -14.66 -23.04
CA GLU A 773 -8.66 -15.79 -23.93
C GLU A 773 -9.56 -15.73 -25.17
N SER A 774 -10.87 -15.53 -25.00
CA SER A 774 -11.83 -15.50 -26.12
C SER A 774 -11.79 -14.22 -26.96
N LYS A 775 -11.33 -13.09 -26.41
CA LYS A 775 -11.36 -11.76 -27.06
C LYS A 775 -10.05 -11.45 -27.81
N TYR A 776 -8.93 -12.02 -27.37
CA TYR A 776 -7.60 -11.78 -27.95
C TYR A 776 -6.88 -13.04 -28.42
N GLU A 777 -7.46 -14.24 -28.23
CA GLU A 777 -6.85 -15.53 -28.61
C GLU A 777 -5.44 -15.72 -28.03
N ILE A 778 -5.27 -15.42 -26.73
CA ILE A 778 -4.05 -15.64 -25.95
C ILE A 778 -4.38 -16.38 -24.67
N ASN A 779 -3.58 -17.40 -24.34
CA ASN A 779 -3.65 -18.10 -23.07
C ASN A 779 -2.33 -17.89 -22.30
N GLU A 780 -2.42 -17.63 -20.98
CA GLU A 780 -1.24 -17.32 -20.18
C GLU A 780 -0.27 -18.50 -20.00
N GLU A 781 -0.78 -19.73 -19.91
CA GLU A 781 0.05 -20.95 -19.82
C GLU A 781 0.82 -21.21 -21.13
N GLU A 782 0.23 -20.90 -22.29
CA GLU A 782 0.90 -20.97 -23.59
C GLU A 782 1.99 -19.89 -23.77
N LEU A 783 1.88 -18.77 -23.03
CA LEU A 783 2.86 -17.68 -23.02
C LEU A 783 4.04 -17.93 -22.08
N ARG A 784 3.80 -18.56 -20.91
CA ARG A 784 4.85 -18.85 -19.90
C ARG A 784 6.16 -19.43 -20.46
N PRO A 785 6.15 -20.40 -21.40
CA PRO A 785 7.37 -20.94 -22.01
C PRO A 785 8.26 -19.90 -22.73
N TYR A 786 7.71 -18.78 -23.19
CA TYR A 786 8.46 -17.70 -23.84
C TYR A 786 9.08 -16.71 -22.85
N PHE A 787 8.60 -16.66 -21.62
CA PHE A 787 9.06 -15.73 -20.58
C PHE A 787 9.81 -16.48 -19.47
N SER A 788 10.88 -17.19 -19.86
CA SER A 788 11.78 -17.78 -18.87
C SER A 788 12.64 -16.72 -18.20
N PHE A 789 12.77 -16.79 -16.87
CA PHE A 789 13.46 -15.80 -16.05
C PHE A 789 14.85 -15.38 -16.59
N PRO A 790 15.76 -16.29 -17.01
CA PRO A 790 17.05 -15.89 -17.58
C PRO A 790 16.93 -15.05 -18.85
N LYS A 791 15.95 -15.32 -19.73
CA LYS A 791 15.76 -14.56 -20.97
C LYS A 791 15.11 -13.20 -20.75
N VAL A 792 14.29 -13.07 -19.71
CA VAL A 792 13.78 -11.78 -19.23
C VAL A 792 14.94 -10.90 -18.74
N MET A 793 15.88 -11.46 -17.96
CA MET A 793 17.07 -10.73 -17.51
C MET A 793 18.02 -10.36 -18.66
N ASP A 794 18.29 -11.28 -19.60
CA ASP A 794 19.12 -11.01 -20.80
C ASP A 794 18.61 -9.78 -21.58
N GLY A 795 17.30 -9.74 -21.87
CA GLY A 795 16.70 -8.64 -22.64
C GLY A 795 16.58 -7.34 -21.83
N LEU A 796 16.32 -7.43 -20.52
CA LEU A 796 16.32 -6.27 -19.62
C LEU A 796 17.71 -5.61 -19.56
N PHE A 797 18.78 -6.39 -19.46
CA PHE A 797 20.15 -5.85 -19.48
C PHE A 797 20.54 -5.33 -20.88
N SER A 798 20.10 -5.99 -21.95
CA SER A 798 20.27 -5.48 -23.32
C SER A 798 19.54 -4.13 -23.54
N LEU A 799 18.37 -3.94 -22.94
CA LEU A 799 17.64 -2.68 -22.94
C LEU A 799 18.37 -1.62 -22.11
N ALA A 800 18.84 -1.97 -20.91
CA ALA A 800 19.60 -1.06 -20.05
C ALA A 800 20.89 -0.58 -20.73
N ASN A 801 21.56 -1.45 -21.51
CA ASN A 801 22.67 -1.08 -22.37
C ASN A 801 22.24 -0.11 -23.49
N LYS A 802 21.16 -0.44 -24.22
CA LYS A 802 20.60 0.41 -25.31
C LYS A 802 20.22 1.81 -24.81
N LEU A 803 19.60 1.94 -23.65
CA LEU A 803 19.11 3.23 -23.14
C LEU A 803 20.17 4.02 -22.36
N PHE A 804 20.96 3.35 -21.52
CA PHE A 804 21.76 4.02 -20.47
C PHE A 804 23.27 3.77 -20.58
N GLY A 805 23.74 3.02 -21.58
CA GLY A 805 25.17 2.83 -21.86
C GLY A 805 25.93 2.05 -20.80
N ILE A 806 25.24 1.21 -20.01
CA ILE A 806 25.82 0.37 -18.96
C ILE A 806 25.96 -1.08 -19.41
N ASN A 807 26.92 -1.82 -18.85
CA ASN A 807 27.05 -3.27 -19.03
C ASN A 807 26.81 -3.96 -17.69
N ILE A 808 25.92 -4.95 -17.66
CA ILE A 808 25.54 -5.70 -16.45
C ILE A 808 25.96 -7.15 -16.64
N GLU A 809 26.62 -7.72 -15.63
CA GLU A 809 27.14 -9.07 -15.66
C GLU A 809 26.98 -9.77 -14.29
N PRO A 810 26.79 -11.10 -14.25
CA PRO A 810 26.80 -11.86 -13.00
C PRO A 810 28.13 -11.70 -12.25
N ALA A 811 28.04 -11.58 -10.94
CA ALA A 811 29.15 -11.39 -10.02
C ALA A 811 29.03 -12.30 -8.78
N ASP A 812 28.28 -13.39 -8.89
CA ASP A 812 28.00 -14.33 -7.79
C ASP A 812 29.29 -14.82 -7.11
N GLY A 813 29.29 -14.80 -5.77
CA GLY A 813 30.47 -15.09 -4.95
C GLY A 813 31.40 -13.89 -4.68
N LEU A 814 31.19 -12.73 -5.32
CA LEU A 814 31.86 -11.48 -4.93
C LEU A 814 31.29 -10.88 -3.63
N ALA A 815 30.00 -11.11 -3.37
CA ALA A 815 29.28 -10.63 -2.19
C ALA A 815 28.58 -11.81 -1.47
N PRO A 816 28.50 -11.81 -0.12
CA PRO A 816 27.72 -12.81 0.62
C PRO A 816 26.21 -12.66 0.40
N VAL A 817 25.49 -13.78 0.42
CA VAL A 817 24.03 -13.87 0.21
C VAL A 817 23.33 -14.70 1.28
N TRP A 818 22.05 -14.45 1.49
CA TRP A 818 21.23 -15.08 2.54
C TRP A 818 20.56 -16.41 2.12
N ASN A 819 20.38 -16.64 0.81
CA ASN A 819 19.71 -17.80 0.22
C ASN A 819 20.39 -18.15 -1.12
N SER A 820 20.33 -19.42 -1.56
CA SER A 820 20.98 -19.91 -2.79
C SER A 820 20.40 -19.38 -4.09
N ASP A 821 19.15 -18.93 -4.07
CA ASP A 821 18.44 -18.42 -5.26
C ASP A 821 18.71 -16.92 -5.50
N VAL A 822 19.49 -16.30 -4.62
CA VAL A 822 19.88 -14.89 -4.72
C VAL A 822 21.00 -14.74 -5.74
N GLN A 823 20.74 -13.96 -6.78
CA GLN A 823 21.74 -13.60 -7.79
C GLN A 823 22.40 -12.27 -7.42
N PHE A 824 23.67 -12.12 -7.73
CA PHE A 824 24.42 -10.88 -7.52
C PHE A 824 25.06 -10.38 -8.82
N TYR A 825 24.95 -9.09 -9.08
CA TYR A 825 25.30 -8.47 -10.36
C TYR A 825 26.22 -7.26 -10.19
N ARG A 826 27.19 -7.13 -11.09
CA ARG A 826 28.03 -5.93 -11.24
C ARG A 826 27.51 -5.08 -12.40
N VAL A 827 27.44 -3.77 -12.18
CA VAL A 827 27.09 -2.77 -13.19
C VAL A 827 28.33 -1.94 -13.52
N ASN A 828 28.72 -1.93 -14.78
CA ASN A 828 29.86 -1.18 -15.30
C ASN A 828 29.39 -0.09 -16.28
N ASP A 829 30.20 0.95 -16.44
CA ASP A 829 30.02 1.95 -17.49
C ASP A 829 30.62 1.52 -18.85
N PHE A 830 30.52 2.40 -19.85
CA PHE A 830 31.06 2.18 -21.19
C PHE A 830 32.59 2.00 -21.27
N SER A 831 33.33 2.35 -20.21
CA SER A 831 34.78 2.11 -20.11
C SER A 831 35.12 0.72 -19.55
N GLY A 832 34.13 -0.01 -19.02
CA GLY A 832 34.31 -1.23 -18.25
C GLY A 832 34.62 -0.98 -16.77
N SER A 833 34.46 0.26 -16.29
CA SER A 833 34.68 0.59 -14.88
C SER A 833 33.42 0.26 -14.06
N PRO A 834 33.53 -0.42 -12.91
CA PRO A 834 32.38 -0.65 -12.03
C PRO A 834 31.81 0.67 -11.51
N ILE A 835 30.48 0.81 -11.58
CA ILE A 835 29.76 2.00 -11.09
C ILE A 835 28.71 1.68 -10.04
N ALA A 836 28.22 0.43 -9.97
CA ALA A 836 27.27 -0.03 -8.96
C ALA A 836 27.19 -1.56 -8.90
N PHE A 837 26.44 -2.09 -7.93
CA PHE A 837 26.08 -3.51 -7.84
C PHE A 837 24.63 -3.70 -7.39
N PHE A 838 24.04 -4.88 -7.63
CA PHE A 838 22.76 -5.23 -7.01
C PHE A 838 22.60 -6.72 -6.74
N TYR A 839 21.80 -7.03 -5.73
CA TYR A 839 21.28 -8.37 -5.43
C TYR A 839 19.88 -8.53 -6.02
N PHE A 840 19.49 -9.76 -6.34
CA PHE A 840 18.12 -10.10 -6.74
C PHE A 840 17.64 -11.42 -6.10
N ASP A 841 16.57 -11.37 -5.31
CA ASP A 841 15.86 -12.54 -4.75
C ASP A 841 14.46 -12.67 -5.39
N PRO A 842 14.30 -13.46 -6.47
CA PRO A 842 13.14 -13.37 -7.35
C PRO A 842 11.89 -14.17 -6.92
N TYR A 843 12.06 -15.31 -6.24
CA TYR A 843 10.99 -16.33 -6.12
C TYR A 843 10.11 -16.20 -4.87
N SER A 844 8.85 -16.63 -4.96
CA SER A 844 7.94 -16.75 -3.79
C SER A 844 8.50 -17.75 -2.76
N ARG A 845 8.56 -17.35 -1.49
CA ARG A 845 9.07 -18.18 -0.38
C ARG A 845 8.30 -17.93 0.94
N PRO A 846 6.97 -18.17 0.97
CA PRO A 846 6.06 -17.68 2.01
C PRO A 846 6.26 -18.30 3.41
N SER A 847 7.20 -19.23 3.56
CA SER A 847 7.67 -19.71 4.87
C SER A 847 8.49 -18.66 5.64
N GLU A 848 9.22 -17.78 4.95
CA GLU A 848 10.22 -16.87 5.54
C GLU A 848 10.33 -15.51 4.81
N LYS A 849 9.64 -15.33 3.67
CA LYS A 849 9.74 -14.12 2.83
C LYS A 849 8.41 -13.39 2.74
N ARG A 850 8.45 -12.06 2.90
CA ARG A 850 7.30 -11.17 2.74
C ARG A 850 6.83 -11.16 1.28
N GLY A 851 5.51 -11.19 1.07
CA GLY A 851 4.90 -11.11 -0.26
C GLY A 851 5.05 -9.74 -0.95
N GLY A 852 4.65 -9.68 -2.22
CA GLY A 852 4.79 -8.50 -3.08
C GLY A 852 6.11 -8.46 -3.85
N ALA A 853 6.53 -7.26 -4.23
CA ALA A 853 7.85 -6.96 -4.76
C ALA A 853 8.33 -5.62 -4.18
N TRP A 854 9.64 -5.40 -4.11
CA TRP A 854 10.24 -4.13 -3.71
C TRP A 854 11.74 -4.03 -4.06
N MET A 855 12.19 -2.80 -4.24
CA MET A 855 13.59 -2.40 -4.20
C MET A 855 13.93 -1.87 -2.79
N ASN A 856 15.20 -2.00 -2.39
CA ASN A 856 15.74 -1.27 -1.22
C ASN A 856 17.22 -0.91 -1.43
N GLU A 857 17.71 0.14 -0.76
CA GLU A 857 19.15 0.40 -0.72
C GLU A 857 19.90 -0.57 0.20
N VAL A 858 21.15 -0.89 -0.14
CA VAL A 858 22.10 -1.62 0.71
C VAL A 858 23.16 -0.66 1.23
N VAL A 859 23.75 0.11 0.31
CA VAL A 859 24.58 1.29 0.60
C VAL A 859 24.31 2.38 -0.44
N GLY A 860 24.28 3.63 -0.01
CA GLY A 860 24.17 4.80 -0.91
C GLY A 860 25.52 5.20 -1.50
N ARG A 861 25.50 5.82 -2.69
CA ARG A 861 26.69 6.46 -3.29
C ARG A 861 27.15 7.63 -2.43
N SER A 862 28.43 7.70 -2.08
CA SER A 862 28.93 8.74 -1.16
C SER A 862 30.42 9.01 -1.31
N ARG A 863 30.79 10.29 -1.38
CA ARG A 863 32.17 10.81 -1.26
C ARG A 863 32.71 10.68 0.16
N VAL A 864 31.88 10.95 1.16
CA VAL A 864 32.21 10.97 2.60
C VAL A 864 32.64 9.59 3.12
N LEU A 865 32.12 8.54 2.48
CA LEU A 865 32.28 7.13 2.82
C LEU A 865 33.15 6.36 1.81
N SER A 866 33.92 7.08 0.99
CA SER A 866 34.89 6.50 0.05
C SER A 866 36.01 5.73 0.76
N GLN A 867 36.49 4.65 0.12
CA GLN A 867 37.62 3.83 0.58
C GLN A 867 38.79 3.93 -0.40
N ASP A 868 40.01 3.66 0.09
CA ASP A 868 41.23 3.44 -0.71
C ASP A 868 41.57 4.48 -1.79
N GLY A 869 41.23 5.75 -1.55
CA GLY A 869 41.50 6.85 -2.48
C GLY A 869 40.58 6.90 -3.72
N SER A 870 39.50 6.11 -3.72
CA SER A 870 38.39 6.31 -4.65
C SER A 870 37.68 7.66 -4.39
N SER A 871 37.02 8.22 -5.41
CA SER A 871 36.29 9.49 -5.25
C SER A 871 34.95 9.35 -4.54
N ALA A 872 34.35 8.15 -4.55
CA ALA A 872 33.09 7.82 -3.87
C ALA A 872 32.94 6.30 -3.71
N ARG A 873 32.31 5.87 -2.62
CA ARG A 873 31.73 4.52 -2.48
C ARG A 873 30.65 4.33 -3.54
N LEU A 874 30.63 3.19 -4.22
CA LEU A 874 29.61 2.88 -5.24
C LEU A 874 28.30 2.41 -4.56
N PRO A 875 27.13 2.78 -5.11
CA PRO A 875 25.84 2.34 -4.58
C PRO A 875 25.64 0.84 -4.78
N VAL A 876 24.90 0.22 -3.85
CA VAL A 876 24.44 -1.17 -3.96
C VAL A 876 22.95 -1.24 -3.64
N ALA A 877 22.19 -1.99 -4.45
CA ALA A 877 20.74 -2.16 -4.34
C ALA A 877 20.32 -3.62 -4.04
N HIS A 878 19.16 -3.79 -3.42
CA HIS A 878 18.38 -5.04 -3.45
C HIS A 878 17.21 -4.87 -4.43
N MET A 879 16.98 -5.87 -5.27
CA MET A 879 15.68 -6.14 -5.91
C MET A 879 15.08 -7.39 -5.26
N VAL A 880 13.78 -7.39 -5.00
CA VAL A 880 13.07 -8.56 -4.47
C VAL A 880 11.72 -8.70 -5.17
N CYS A 881 11.43 -9.88 -5.71
CA CYS A 881 10.11 -10.24 -6.24
C CYS A 881 9.59 -11.50 -5.52
N ASN A 882 8.33 -11.88 -5.75
CA ASN A 882 7.78 -13.17 -5.32
C ASN A 882 7.11 -13.91 -6.50
N GLN A 883 7.85 -14.06 -7.61
CA GLN A 883 7.36 -14.76 -8.80
C GLN A 883 7.28 -16.28 -8.58
N MET A 884 6.58 -16.99 -9.46
CA MET A 884 6.48 -18.46 -9.45
C MET A 884 7.88 -19.11 -9.42
N PRO A 885 8.21 -19.92 -8.39
CA PRO A 885 9.48 -20.63 -8.31
C PRO A 885 9.70 -21.61 -9.48
N PRO A 886 10.95 -22.06 -9.72
CA PRO A 886 11.24 -23.22 -10.56
C PRO A 886 10.39 -24.45 -10.18
N VAL A 887 9.88 -25.16 -11.20
CA VAL A 887 9.09 -26.39 -11.04
C VAL A 887 9.87 -27.57 -11.61
N GLY A 888 10.43 -28.39 -10.71
CA GLY A 888 11.40 -29.43 -11.08
C GLY A 888 12.69 -28.87 -11.72
N ASP A 889 13.26 -29.59 -12.68
CA ASP A 889 14.50 -29.22 -13.39
C ASP A 889 14.31 -28.07 -14.43
N LYS A 890 13.17 -27.35 -14.44
CA LYS A 890 12.86 -26.25 -15.38
C LYS A 890 13.20 -24.86 -14.77
N PRO A 891 13.57 -23.85 -15.59
CA PRO A 891 13.65 -22.47 -15.10
C PRO A 891 12.28 -21.95 -14.64
N SER A 892 12.26 -20.87 -13.84
CA SER A 892 11.02 -20.13 -13.57
C SER A 892 10.42 -19.59 -14.89
N LEU A 893 9.14 -19.89 -15.12
CA LEU A 893 8.38 -19.51 -16.32
C LEU A 893 7.27 -18.52 -15.96
N MET A 894 7.40 -17.30 -16.44
CA MET A 894 6.71 -16.12 -15.90
C MET A 894 5.43 -15.77 -16.66
N THR A 895 4.46 -15.23 -15.93
CA THR A 895 3.40 -14.40 -16.52
C THR A 895 3.98 -13.10 -17.08
N PHE A 896 3.23 -12.44 -17.95
CA PHE A 896 3.59 -11.09 -18.40
C PHE A 896 3.60 -10.08 -17.24
N ARG A 897 2.76 -10.24 -16.21
CA ARG A 897 2.76 -9.32 -15.05
C ARG A 897 3.97 -9.51 -14.15
N GLU A 898 4.50 -10.73 -14.02
CA GLU A 898 5.78 -10.97 -13.35
C GLU A 898 6.93 -10.31 -14.14
N VAL A 899 6.88 -10.29 -15.48
CA VAL A 899 7.87 -9.56 -16.32
C VAL A 899 7.79 -8.05 -16.07
N GLU A 900 6.60 -7.45 -16.12
CA GLU A 900 6.39 -6.04 -15.77
C GLU A 900 6.93 -5.74 -14.36
N THR A 901 6.73 -6.64 -13.40
CA THR A 901 7.22 -6.49 -12.02
C THR A 901 8.75 -6.46 -11.92
N ILE A 902 9.50 -7.29 -12.68
CA ILE A 902 10.97 -7.19 -12.69
C ILE A 902 11.41 -5.84 -13.27
N PHE A 903 10.79 -5.39 -14.36
CA PHE A 903 11.11 -4.10 -14.98
C PHE A 903 10.84 -2.94 -14.02
N HIS A 904 9.75 -2.99 -13.27
CA HIS A 904 9.39 -2.03 -12.21
C HIS A 904 10.50 -1.93 -11.14
N GLU A 905 10.87 -3.02 -10.48
CA GLU A 905 11.91 -2.99 -9.43
C GLU A 905 13.28 -2.59 -9.97
N PHE A 906 13.59 -2.97 -11.22
CA PHE A 906 14.82 -2.56 -11.89
C PHE A 906 14.86 -1.06 -12.18
N GLY A 907 13.71 -0.39 -12.37
CA GLY A 907 13.64 1.07 -12.50
C GLY A 907 14.04 1.81 -11.23
N HIS A 908 13.58 1.38 -10.06
CA HIS A 908 14.09 1.89 -8.78
C HIS A 908 15.59 1.59 -8.60
N ALA A 909 16.02 0.36 -8.93
CA ALA A 909 17.42 -0.03 -8.83
C ALA A 909 18.31 0.84 -9.73
N LEU A 910 17.89 1.16 -10.95
CA LEU A 910 18.57 2.07 -11.86
C LEU A 910 18.74 3.48 -11.28
N GLN A 911 17.71 4.05 -10.63
CA GLN A 911 17.82 5.39 -10.02
C GLN A 911 18.81 5.39 -8.85
N HIS A 912 18.85 4.32 -8.05
CA HIS A 912 19.85 4.17 -7.00
C HIS A 912 21.27 3.98 -7.55
N MET A 913 21.41 3.14 -8.58
CA MET A 913 22.71 2.71 -9.12
C MET A 913 23.37 3.74 -10.04
N LEU A 914 22.60 4.48 -10.83
CA LEU A 914 23.14 5.41 -11.84
C LEU A 914 23.22 6.87 -11.36
N THR A 915 22.96 7.11 -10.08
CA THR A 915 23.06 8.43 -9.46
C THR A 915 24.46 9.02 -9.60
N LYS A 916 24.53 10.31 -9.95
CA LYS A 916 25.78 11.08 -10.07
C LYS A 916 26.06 11.96 -8.85
N GLN A 917 25.10 12.12 -7.96
CA GLN A 917 25.32 12.77 -6.66
C GLN A 917 26.30 11.94 -5.83
N ASP A 918 27.26 12.61 -5.21
CA ASP A 918 28.24 12.03 -4.27
C ASP A 918 28.07 12.57 -2.84
N GLU A 919 27.21 13.56 -2.62
CA GLU A 919 26.70 13.94 -1.29
C GLU A 919 25.65 12.90 -0.85
N GLY A 920 26.02 11.98 0.05
CA GLY A 920 25.29 10.72 0.26
C GLY A 920 23.92 10.85 0.93
N LEU A 921 23.56 12.05 1.42
CA LEU A 921 22.23 12.36 1.97
C LEU A 921 21.17 12.67 0.90
N VAL A 922 21.54 12.85 -0.37
CA VAL A 922 20.60 13.05 -1.51
C VAL A 922 20.91 12.15 -2.72
N ALA A 923 21.81 11.18 -2.56
CA ALA A 923 22.19 10.25 -3.62
C ALA A 923 21.17 9.11 -3.79
N GLY A 924 21.06 8.63 -5.03
CA GLY A 924 20.13 7.55 -5.40
C GLY A 924 18.68 8.01 -5.25
N ILE A 925 17.89 7.22 -4.52
CA ILE A 925 16.49 7.54 -4.18
C ILE A 925 16.34 8.41 -2.91
N ARG A 926 17.43 8.68 -2.18
CA ARG A 926 17.39 9.45 -0.92
C ARG A 926 16.94 10.88 -1.19
N ASN A 927 15.97 11.37 -0.40
CA ASN A 927 15.46 12.74 -0.47
C ASN A 927 14.85 13.15 -1.83
N VAL A 928 14.40 12.17 -2.62
CA VAL A 928 13.38 12.36 -3.67
C VAL A 928 12.01 12.37 -2.99
N GLU A 929 11.16 13.37 -3.28
CA GLU A 929 9.79 13.44 -2.79
C GLU A 929 9.00 12.16 -3.14
N TRP A 930 8.24 11.62 -2.17
CA TRP A 930 7.73 10.24 -2.23
C TRP A 930 6.68 9.97 -3.33
N ASP A 931 6.07 11.01 -3.88
CA ASP A 931 5.20 10.98 -5.06
C ASP A 931 5.94 10.99 -6.40
N ALA A 932 7.28 11.08 -6.40
CA ALA A 932 8.13 10.96 -7.59
C ALA A 932 9.00 9.69 -7.63
N VAL A 933 9.17 8.93 -6.53
CA VAL A 933 10.07 7.74 -6.51
C VAL A 933 9.61 6.60 -7.43
N GLU A 934 8.32 6.58 -7.78
CA GLU A 934 7.67 5.61 -8.67
C GLU A 934 7.79 5.99 -10.18
N LEU A 935 8.39 7.14 -10.50
CA LEU A 935 8.63 7.56 -11.89
C LEU A 935 9.51 6.55 -12.67
N PRO A 936 10.74 6.22 -12.23
CA PRO A 936 11.61 5.33 -13.00
C PRO A 936 11.16 3.87 -13.00
N SER A 937 10.44 3.40 -11.97
CA SER A 937 9.89 2.03 -11.91
C SER A 937 8.79 1.83 -12.97
N GLN A 938 7.74 2.64 -12.92
CA GLN A 938 6.64 2.60 -13.89
C GLN A 938 7.07 2.99 -15.32
N PHE A 939 8.11 3.83 -15.46
CA PHE A 939 8.70 4.12 -16.77
C PHE A 939 9.26 2.85 -17.42
N MET A 940 9.91 1.97 -16.65
CA MET A 940 10.47 0.72 -17.18
C MET A 940 9.39 -0.26 -17.63
N GLU A 941 8.23 -0.34 -16.94
CA GLU A 941 7.10 -1.22 -17.33
C GLU A 941 6.61 -0.97 -18.77
N ASN A 942 6.70 0.27 -19.28
CA ASN A 942 6.30 0.59 -20.66
C ASN A 942 7.14 -0.14 -21.72
N TRP A 943 8.40 -0.45 -21.42
CA TRP A 943 9.29 -1.14 -22.36
C TRP A 943 8.94 -2.62 -22.53
N CYS A 944 8.13 -3.21 -21.64
CA CYS A 944 7.62 -4.57 -21.84
C CYS A 944 6.77 -4.68 -23.11
N TYR A 945 6.12 -3.60 -23.57
CA TYR A 945 5.32 -3.55 -24.81
C TYR A 945 6.11 -3.07 -26.04
N HIS A 946 7.30 -2.50 -25.85
CA HIS A 946 8.17 -2.11 -26.96
C HIS A 946 8.62 -3.36 -27.73
N ARG A 947 8.38 -3.36 -29.05
CA ARG A 947 8.49 -4.54 -29.91
C ARG A 947 9.84 -5.25 -29.80
N ASP A 948 10.94 -4.51 -29.88
CA ASP A 948 12.28 -5.10 -29.88
C ASP A 948 12.64 -5.69 -28.51
N THR A 949 12.23 -5.03 -27.42
CA THR A 949 12.38 -5.56 -26.06
C THR A 949 11.61 -6.87 -25.93
N LEU A 950 10.31 -6.87 -26.25
CA LEU A 950 9.46 -8.06 -26.14
C LEU A 950 9.99 -9.22 -27.01
N MET A 951 10.41 -8.94 -28.25
CA MET A 951 11.00 -9.94 -29.14
C MET A 951 12.39 -10.45 -28.69
N SER A 952 13.10 -9.70 -27.84
CA SER A 952 14.36 -10.13 -27.23
C SER A 952 14.15 -11.09 -26.04
N ILE A 953 13.20 -10.78 -25.15
CA ILE A 953 12.88 -11.61 -23.97
C ILE A 953 12.01 -12.82 -24.31
N GLY A 954 11.08 -12.67 -25.28
CA GLY A 954 10.10 -13.66 -25.69
C GLY A 954 10.73 -14.79 -26.48
N LYS A 955 11.33 -15.75 -25.77
CA LYS A 955 12.13 -16.87 -26.32
C LYS A 955 11.71 -18.18 -25.65
N HIS A 956 11.22 -19.12 -26.45
CA HIS A 956 10.76 -20.41 -25.96
C HIS A 956 11.92 -21.18 -25.28
N TYR A 957 11.79 -21.50 -23.99
CA TYR A 957 12.92 -21.93 -23.17
C TYR A 957 13.61 -23.24 -23.61
N GLU A 958 12.90 -24.11 -24.36
CA GLU A 958 13.46 -25.37 -24.88
C GLU A 958 14.03 -25.27 -26.31
N THR A 959 13.48 -24.37 -27.15
CA THR A 959 13.80 -24.33 -28.60
C THR A 959 14.56 -23.06 -29.01
N GLY A 960 14.54 -22.00 -28.19
CA GLY A 960 15.15 -20.70 -28.49
C GLY A 960 14.39 -19.87 -29.53
N GLU A 961 13.24 -20.35 -30.00
CA GLU A 961 12.40 -19.67 -31.00
C GLU A 961 11.79 -18.39 -30.42
N SER A 962 11.65 -17.36 -31.25
CA SER A 962 10.93 -16.14 -30.87
C SER A 962 9.44 -16.40 -30.71
N ILE A 963 8.82 -15.68 -29.78
CA ILE A 963 7.37 -15.54 -29.70
C ILE A 963 6.80 -15.10 -31.07
N PRO A 964 5.71 -15.74 -31.56
CA PRO A 964 5.17 -15.43 -32.88
C PRO A 964 4.70 -13.99 -33.05
N ASP A 965 4.77 -13.50 -34.30
CA ASP A 965 4.53 -12.09 -34.63
C ASP A 965 3.04 -11.69 -34.54
N ASP A 966 2.13 -12.66 -34.60
CA ASP A 966 0.71 -12.51 -34.30
C ASP A 966 0.45 -12.52 -32.79
N VAL A 967 1.11 -13.41 -32.03
CA VAL A 967 1.02 -13.47 -30.56
C VAL A 967 1.49 -12.16 -29.92
N TYR A 968 2.56 -11.53 -30.45
CA TYR A 968 2.95 -10.17 -30.07
C TYR A 968 1.83 -9.15 -30.29
N LYS A 969 1.15 -9.18 -31.45
CA LYS A 969 0.07 -8.23 -31.76
C LYS A 969 -1.14 -8.45 -30.86
N LYS A 970 -1.44 -9.71 -30.51
CA LYS A 970 -2.50 -10.07 -29.56
C LYS A 970 -2.18 -9.59 -28.13
N LEU A 971 -0.94 -9.77 -27.67
CA LEU A 971 -0.46 -9.20 -26.40
C LEU A 971 -0.60 -7.67 -26.36
N LEU A 972 -0.18 -6.99 -27.43
CA LEU A 972 -0.30 -5.52 -27.53
C LEU A 972 -1.77 -5.07 -27.56
N ALA A 973 -2.64 -5.77 -28.29
CA ALA A 973 -4.08 -5.49 -28.33
C ALA A 973 -4.76 -5.72 -26.96
N ALA A 974 -4.24 -6.65 -26.15
CA ALA A 974 -4.72 -6.90 -24.80
C ALA A 974 -4.24 -5.89 -23.75
N ARG A 975 -3.29 -4.97 -24.07
CA ARG A 975 -2.70 -4.00 -23.11
C ARG A 975 -3.75 -3.18 -22.36
N THR A 976 -4.81 -2.74 -23.04
CA THR A 976 -5.87 -1.89 -22.47
C THR A 976 -7.06 -2.68 -21.93
N PHE A 977 -7.01 -4.03 -21.94
CA PHE A 977 -8.08 -4.86 -21.40
C PHE A 977 -8.29 -4.59 -19.91
N ARG A 978 -9.50 -4.19 -19.54
CA ARG A 978 -9.89 -3.82 -18.17
C ARG A 978 -9.14 -2.64 -17.56
N ALA A 979 -8.53 -1.77 -18.37
CA ALA A 979 -7.82 -0.59 -17.90
C ALA A 979 -8.71 0.31 -17.01
N GLY A 980 -10.01 0.40 -17.31
CA GLY A 980 -11.01 1.07 -16.46
C GLY A 980 -11.07 0.47 -15.06
N SER A 981 -11.37 -0.82 -14.96
CA SER A 981 -11.44 -1.57 -13.70
C SER A 981 -10.13 -1.50 -12.90
N LEU A 982 -8.99 -1.69 -13.57
CA LEU A 982 -7.67 -1.71 -12.95
C LEU A 982 -7.28 -0.32 -12.42
N SER A 983 -7.51 0.73 -13.20
CA SER A 983 -7.33 2.11 -12.76
C SER A 983 -8.25 2.44 -11.57
N LEU A 984 -9.54 2.11 -11.65
CA LEU A 984 -10.51 2.40 -10.60
C LEU A 984 -10.19 1.67 -9.28
N ARG A 985 -9.64 0.44 -9.35
CA ARG A 985 -9.11 -0.29 -8.17
C ARG A 985 -7.95 0.45 -7.49
N GLN A 986 -6.97 0.93 -8.26
CA GLN A 986 -5.86 1.70 -7.70
C GLN A 986 -6.34 3.03 -7.10
N ILE A 987 -7.36 3.64 -7.71
CA ILE A 987 -7.99 4.86 -7.21
C ILE A 987 -8.76 4.60 -5.90
N ARG A 988 -9.50 3.49 -5.72
CA ARG A 988 -10.08 3.11 -4.40
C ARG A 988 -9.02 3.14 -3.31
N PHE A 989 -7.89 2.47 -3.54
CA PHE A 989 -6.82 2.37 -2.54
C PHE A 989 -6.22 3.75 -2.19
N ALA A 990 -5.94 4.57 -3.19
CA ALA A 990 -5.40 5.91 -3.00
C ALA A 990 -6.40 6.87 -2.32
N THR A 991 -7.66 6.84 -2.72
CA THR A 991 -8.74 7.64 -2.11
C THR A 991 -9.00 7.19 -0.68
N LEU A 992 -9.05 5.89 -0.39
CA LEU A 992 -9.30 5.38 0.95
C LEU A 992 -8.15 5.72 1.91
N ASP A 993 -6.89 5.54 1.49
CA ASP A 993 -5.73 5.95 2.27
C ASP A 993 -5.76 7.45 2.59
N LEU A 994 -6.03 8.30 1.60
CA LEU A 994 -6.08 9.75 1.80
C LEU A 994 -7.26 10.16 2.70
N GLU A 995 -8.45 9.55 2.54
CA GLU A 995 -9.62 9.85 3.37
C GLU A 995 -9.51 9.30 4.80
N LEU A 996 -8.89 8.14 5.02
CA LEU A 996 -8.57 7.59 6.36
C LEU A 996 -7.59 8.49 7.15
N HIS A 997 -6.75 9.27 6.46
CA HIS A 997 -5.78 10.17 7.07
C HIS A 997 -6.19 11.66 7.06
N THR A 998 -7.41 11.98 6.59
CA THR A 998 -7.97 13.35 6.56
C THR A 998 -9.36 13.47 7.20
N LYS A 999 -10.30 12.62 6.81
CA LYS A 999 -11.73 12.73 7.12
C LYS A 999 -12.18 11.73 8.19
N TYR A 1000 -11.45 10.63 8.39
CA TYR A 1000 -11.75 9.65 9.43
C TYR A 1000 -11.38 10.16 10.83
N VAL A 1001 -12.20 9.80 11.82
CA VAL A 1001 -11.98 10.10 13.25
C VAL A 1001 -11.99 8.79 14.04
N PRO A 1002 -10.80 8.24 14.38
CA PRO A 1002 -10.68 7.01 15.17
C PRO A 1002 -11.39 7.11 16.52
N GLY A 1003 -12.08 6.04 16.91
CA GLY A 1003 -12.88 5.98 18.14
C GLY A 1003 -14.28 6.62 18.02
N GLY A 1004 -14.69 7.06 16.83
CA GLY A 1004 -16.07 7.40 16.52
C GLY A 1004 -16.99 6.17 16.39
N SER A 1005 -18.24 6.39 15.99
CA SER A 1005 -19.23 5.31 15.73
C SER A 1005 -19.06 4.62 14.38
N GLU A 1006 -18.27 5.18 13.46
CA GLU A 1006 -17.98 4.59 12.15
C GLU A 1006 -16.69 3.75 12.22
N THR A 1007 -16.74 2.48 11.79
CA THR A 1007 -15.53 1.65 11.68
C THR A 1007 -14.80 1.90 10.36
N ILE A 1008 -13.52 1.55 10.31
CA ILE A 1008 -12.71 1.58 9.06
C ILE A 1008 -13.36 0.80 7.89
N TYR A 1009 -14.18 -0.21 8.20
CA TYR A 1009 -14.90 -1.01 7.19
C TYR A 1009 -16.16 -0.33 6.69
N ASP A 1010 -16.86 0.42 7.54
CA ASP A 1010 -18.01 1.24 7.13
C ASP A 1010 -17.55 2.40 6.25
N PHE A 1011 -16.41 2.99 6.63
CA PHE A 1011 -15.70 4.02 5.88
C PHE A 1011 -15.28 3.53 4.49
N ASP A 1012 -14.66 2.35 4.38
CA ASP A 1012 -14.35 1.73 3.09
C ASP A 1012 -15.61 1.48 2.23
N ARG A 1013 -16.68 0.95 2.83
CA ARG A 1013 -17.96 0.76 2.12
C ARG A 1013 -18.59 2.09 1.69
N ARG A 1014 -18.27 3.23 2.32
CA ARG A 1014 -18.62 4.58 1.80
C ARG A 1014 -17.74 4.97 0.61
N VAL A 1015 -16.42 4.90 0.71
CA VAL A 1015 -15.48 5.27 -0.37
C VAL A 1015 -15.69 4.41 -1.62
N SER A 1016 -15.96 3.13 -1.44
CA SER A 1016 -16.15 2.16 -2.52
C SER A 1016 -17.39 2.46 -3.38
N LYS A 1017 -18.42 3.14 -2.85
CA LYS A 1017 -19.60 3.56 -3.65
C LYS A 1017 -19.26 4.45 -4.85
N ARG A 1018 -18.16 5.20 -4.80
CA ARG A 1018 -17.69 6.07 -5.90
C ARG A 1018 -16.46 5.52 -6.64
N THR A 1019 -15.84 4.45 -6.13
CA THR A 1019 -14.57 3.87 -6.64
C THR A 1019 -14.64 2.37 -6.97
N GLN A 1020 -15.83 1.74 -6.94
CA GLN A 1020 -16.06 0.38 -7.41
C GLN A 1020 -17.45 0.23 -8.05
N ILE A 1021 -17.58 -0.71 -8.99
CA ILE A 1021 -18.86 -1.05 -9.65
C ILE A 1021 -19.62 -2.14 -8.89
N LEU A 1022 -18.90 -3.08 -8.28
CA LEU A 1022 -19.44 -4.10 -7.38
C LEU A 1022 -19.06 -3.72 -5.94
N PRO A 1023 -20.03 -3.46 -5.02
CA PRO A 1023 -19.74 -3.07 -3.64
C PRO A 1023 -18.91 -4.14 -2.90
N PRO A 1024 -18.04 -3.76 -1.94
CA PRO A 1024 -17.32 -4.72 -1.10
C PRO A 1024 -18.25 -5.70 -0.38
N LEU A 1025 -17.76 -6.91 -0.12
CA LEU A 1025 -18.43 -7.84 0.77
C LEU A 1025 -18.51 -7.24 2.19
N PRO A 1026 -19.56 -7.50 2.99
CA PRO A 1026 -19.57 -7.16 4.41
C PRO A 1026 -18.37 -7.74 5.19
N GLU A 1027 -17.83 -8.85 4.69
CA GLU A 1027 -16.66 -9.57 5.20
C GLU A 1027 -15.32 -9.09 4.60
N ASP A 1028 -15.28 -8.01 3.79
CA ASP A 1028 -14.02 -7.49 3.25
C ASP A 1028 -13.10 -6.98 4.40
N LYS A 1029 -11.88 -7.52 4.44
CA LYS A 1029 -10.81 -7.20 5.40
C LYS A 1029 -9.51 -6.80 4.72
N PHE A 1030 -9.52 -6.36 3.46
CA PHE A 1030 -8.27 -6.05 2.73
C PHE A 1030 -7.38 -5.01 3.44
N LEU A 1031 -7.96 -4.10 4.22
CA LEU A 1031 -7.22 -3.16 5.08
C LEU A 1031 -6.24 -3.87 6.03
N CYS A 1032 -6.61 -5.03 6.58
CA CYS A 1032 -5.73 -5.85 7.43
C CYS A 1032 -4.52 -6.43 6.68
N GLY A 1033 -4.53 -6.43 5.34
CA GLY A 1033 -3.41 -6.79 4.48
C GLY A 1033 -2.75 -5.59 3.77
N PHE A 1034 -3.21 -4.35 3.99
CA PHE A 1034 -2.74 -3.18 3.23
C PHE A 1034 -1.42 -2.60 3.77
N SER A 1035 -0.37 -3.43 3.74
CA SER A 1035 0.95 -3.14 4.32
C SER A 1035 1.57 -1.84 3.82
N HIS A 1036 1.30 -1.40 2.58
CA HIS A 1036 1.77 -0.12 2.04
C HIS A 1036 1.54 1.07 2.97
N ILE A 1037 0.37 1.15 3.62
CA ILE A 1037 -0.04 2.31 4.42
C ILE A 1037 0.06 2.08 5.93
N PHE A 1038 0.11 0.83 6.41
CA PHE A 1038 0.20 0.50 7.84
C PHE A 1038 1.57 -0.03 8.28
N ALA A 1039 2.39 -0.52 7.34
CA ALA A 1039 3.74 -1.04 7.59
C ALA A 1039 4.79 -0.54 6.56
N GLY A 1040 4.44 0.45 5.73
CA GLY A 1040 5.27 0.99 4.65
C GLY A 1040 5.22 2.52 4.55
N GLY A 1041 5.92 3.08 3.56
CA GLY A 1041 6.08 4.53 3.40
C GLY A 1041 4.87 5.29 2.82
N TYR A 1042 3.81 4.60 2.41
CA TYR A 1042 2.73 5.16 1.61
C TYR A 1042 1.53 5.68 2.43
N ALA A 1043 1.69 5.91 3.74
CA ALA A 1043 0.64 6.44 4.59
C ALA A 1043 0.24 7.89 4.20
N ALA A 1044 -1.03 8.10 3.82
CA ALA A 1044 -1.48 9.32 3.13
C ALA A 1044 -0.61 9.64 1.90
N GLY A 1045 -0.33 8.59 1.12
CA GLY A 1045 0.69 8.54 0.08
C GLY A 1045 0.50 7.41 -0.93
N TYR A 1046 -0.53 6.56 -0.84
CA TYR A 1046 -0.74 5.54 -1.87
C TYR A 1046 -1.12 6.14 -3.24
N TYR A 1047 -1.59 7.39 -3.25
CA TYR A 1047 -1.77 8.17 -4.49
C TYR A 1047 -0.45 8.39 -5.26
N SER A 1048 0.72 8.29 -4.61
CA SER A 1048 2.05 8.41 -5.23
C SER A 1048 2.18 7.54 -6.48
N TYR A 1049 1.63 6.32 -6.47
CA TYR A 1049 1.60 5.44 -7.65
C TYR A 1049 0.93 6.11 -8.86
N LYS A 1050 -0.23 6.77 -8.70
CA LYS A 1050 -0.94 7.41 -9.82
C LYS A 1050 -0.44 8.83 -10.13
N TRP A 1051 0.20 9.50 -9.18
CA TRP A 1051 0.92 10.76 -9.41
C TRP A 1051 2.16 10.52 -10.27
N ALA A 1052 2.98 9.52 -9.90
CA ALA A 1052 4.12 9.10 -10.71
C ALA A 1052 3.71 8.47 -12.05
N GLU A 1053 2.53 7.83 -12.17
CA GLU A 1053 2.09 7.25 -13.45
C GLU A 1053 1.84 8.33 -14.51
N VAL A 1054 1.44 9.53 -14.08
CA VAL A 1054 1.38 10.72 -14.95
C VAL A 1054 2.79 11.09 -15.41
N LEU A 1055 3.76 11.16 -14.50
CA LEU A 1055 5.15 11.48 -14.82
C LEU A 1055 5.77 10.40 -15.74
N SER A 1056 5.53 9.13 -15.50
CA SER A 1056 6.21 8.02 -16.18
C SER A 1056 5.62 7.73 -17.57
N ALA A 1057 4.30 7.82 -17.74
CA ALA A 1057 3.67 7.77 -19.06
C ALA A 1057 4.07 8.98 -19.91
N ASP A 1058 4.14 10.18 -19.32
CA ASP A 1058 4.57 11.38 -20.05
C ASP A 1058 6.07 11.38 -20.34
N ALA A 1059 6.90 10.85 -19.45
CA ALA A 1059 8.31 10.60 -19.73
C ALA A 1059 8.51 9.58 -20.86
N PHE A 1060 7.72 8.50 -20.90
CA PHE A 1060 7.71 7.55 -22.02
C PHE A 1060 7.22 8.21 -23.32
N SER A 1061 6.28 9.15 -23.26
CA SER A 1061 5.85 9.90 -24.44
C SER A 1061 6.96 10.77 -25.07
N ALA A 1062 8.02 11.12 -24.32
CA ALA A 1062 9.20 11.75 -24.91
C ALA A 1062 10.03 10.82 -25.81
N PHE A 1063 9.85 9.49 -25.69
CA PHE A 1063 10.39 8.49 -26.62
C PHE A 1063 9.42 8.23 -27.78
N GLU A 1064 8.10 8.31 -27.55
CA GLU A 1064 7.09 8.32 -28.63
C GLU A 1064 7.32 9.52 -29.57
N ASP A 1065 7.42 10.74 -29.01
CA ASP A 1065 7.72 12.01 -29.72
C ASP A 1065 9.01 11.94 -30.56
N ALA A 1066 10.00 11.17 -30.09
CA ALA A 1066 11.32 11.08 -30.70
C ALA A 1066 11.42 9.98 -31.79
N GLY A 1067 10.43 9.08 -31.88
CA GLY A 1067 10.45 7.90 -32.73
C GLY A 1067 11.03 6.67 -32.01
N LEU A 1068 10.16 5.75 -31.60
CA LEU A 1068 10.55 4.47 -30.96
C LEU A 1068 11.24 3.49 -31.93
N ASP A 1069 11.14 3.72 -33.24
CA ASP A 1069 11.79 2.98 -34.32
C ASP A 1069 13.12 3.61 -34.78
N ASP A 1070 13.44 4.86 -34.39
CA ASP A 1070 14.78 5.43 -34.56
C ASP A 1070 15.69 5.02 -33.40
N ASP A 1071 16.52 4.01 -33.68
CA ASP A 1071 17.50 3.43 -32.77
C ASP A 1071 18.59 4.43 -32.29
N LYS A 1072 18.72 5.61 -32.93
CA LYS A 1072 19.54 6.75 -32.47
C LYS A 1072 18.73 7.68 -31.56
N ALA A 1073 17.50 8.04 -31.94
CA ALA A 1073 16.65 8.92 -31.14
C ALA A 1073 16.28 8.31 -29.78
N VAL A 1074 16.05 6.99 -29.74
CA VAL A 1074 15.88 6.20 -28.50
C VAL A 1074 17.12 6.27 -27.61
N LYS A 1075 18.34 6.20 -28.19
CA LYS A 1075 19.60 6.31 -27.43
C LYS A 1075 19.85 7.71 -26.89
N GLU A 1076 19.59 8.75 -27.70
CA GLU A 1076 19.77 10.15 -27.27
C GLU A 1076 18.75 10.55 -26.21
N THR A 1077 17.52 10.02 -26.25
CA THR A 1077 16.51 10.25 -25.20
C THR A 1077 16.72 9.35 -23.98
N GLY A 1078 17.20 8.12 -24.14
CA GLY A 1078 17.66 7.26 -23.03
C GLY A 1078 18.81 7.88 -22.25
N HIS A 1079 19.80 8.43 -22.96
CA HIS A 1079 20.89 9.20 -22.36
C HIS A 1079 20.36 10.44 -21.63
N ARG A 1080 19.40 11.19 -22.21
CA ARG A 1080 18.79 12.33 -21.51
C ARG A 1080 18.07 11.93 -20.22
N PHE A 1081 17.35 10.80 -20.21
CA PHE A 1081 16.69 10.25 -19.02
C PHE A 1081 17.69 9.80 -17.95
N ARG A 1082 18.80 9.19 -18.36
CA ARG A 1082 19.93 8.83 -17.50
C ARG A 1082 20.52 10.05 -16.81
N GLU A 1083 20.80 11.11 -17.56
CA GLU A 1083 21.50 12.30 -17.07
C GLU A 1083 20.62 13.22 -16.21
N THR A 1084 19.30 13.01 -16.17
CA THR A 1084 18.37 13.76 -15.29
C THR A 1084 17.74 12.85 -14.22
N VAL A 1085 16.72 12.07 -14.59
CA VAL A 1085 15.85 11.29 -13.68
C VAL A 1085 16.64 10.26 -12.86
N LEU A 1086 17.61 9.59 -13.48
CA LEU A 1086 18.44 8.58 -12.82
C LEU A 1086 19.70 9.17 -12.15
N ALA A 1087 20.23 10.28 -12.65
CA ALA A 1087 21.47 10.88 -12.15
C ALA A 1087 21.27 11.79 -10.92
N LEU A 1088 20.22 12.62 -10.90
CA LEU A 1088 20.15 13.78 -10.00
C LEU A 1088 19.67 13.48 -8.58
N GLY A 1089 19.00 12.35 -8.34
CA GLY A 1089 18.49 11.95 -7.03
C GLY A 1089 17.68 13.04 -6.33
N GLY A 1090 17.74 13.12 -5.00
CA GLY A 1090 17.12 14.18 -4.20
C GLY A 1090 17.79 15.55 -4.31
N GLY A 1091 18.90 15.67 -5.06
CA GLY A 1091 19.74 16.87 -5.15
C GLY A 1091 19.16 17.99 -6.02
N LYS A 1092 18.00 17.77 -6.64
CA LYS A 1092 17.17 18.78 -7.33
C LYS A 1092 15.70 18.41 -7.11
N ALA A 1093 14.78 19.39 -7.13
CA ALA A 1093 13.35 19.11 -6.96
C ALA A 1093 12.81 18.24 -8.13
N PRO A 1094 12.00 17.19 -7.89
CA PRO A 1094 11.60 16.26 -8.95
C PRO A 1094 10.82 16.87 -10.12
N LEU A 1095 10.07 17.95 -9.90
CA LEU A 1095 9.42 18.69 -10.99
C LEU A 1095 10.46 19.34 -11.92
N GLU A 1096 11.52 19.93 -11.38
CA GLU A 1096 12.60 20.51 -12.19
C GLU A 1096 13.36 19.43 -12.96
N VAL A 1097 13.63 18.28 -12.33
CA VAL A 1097 14.26 17.11 -12.97
C VAL A 1097 13.40 16.58 -14.12
N PHE A 1098 12.08 16.52 -13.93
CA PHE A 1098 11.13 16.14 -14.96
C PHE A 1098 11.09 17.16 -16.11
N VAL A 1099 11.02 18.46 -15.82
CA VAL A 1099 11.00 19.53 -16.83
C VAL A 1099 12.30 19.54 -17.64
N GLU A 1100 13.45 19.32 -17.00
CA GLU A 1100 14.77 19.20 -17.63
C GLU A 1100 14.87 17.98 -18.58
N PHE A 1101 14.15 16.89 -18.27
CA PHE A 1101 14.00 15.75 -19.19
C PHE A 1101 13.01 16.01 -20.34
N ARG A 1102 11.81 16.49 -20.01
CA ARG A 1102 10.63 16.51 -20.88
C ARG A 1102 10.54 17.77 -21.75
N GLY A 1103 11.17 18.86 -21.33
CA GLY A 1103 11.07 20.19 -21.95
C GLY A 1103 9.83 21.00 -21.53
N ARG A 1104 8.98 20.45 -20.65
CA ARG A 1104 7.75 21.09 -20.13
C ARG A 1104 7.27 20.40 -18.85
N GLU A 1105 6.32 21.02 -18.16
CA GLU A 1105 5.56 20.41 -17.05
C GLU A 1105 4.75 19.17 -17.50
N PRO A 1106 4.41 18.25 -16.56
CA PRO A 1106 3.76 16.99 -16.88
C PRO A 1106 2.28 17.14 -17.28
N SER A 1107 1.81 16.23 -18.12
CA SER A 1107 0.43 16.11 -18.58
C SER A 1107 -0.13 14.71 -18.29
N PRO A 1108 -1.39 14.57 -17.81
CA PRO A 1108 -2.04 13.27 -17.67
C PRO A 1108 -2.56 12.69 -18.99
N GLU A 1109 -2.41 13.38 -20.13
CA GLU A 1109 -2.85 12.87 -21.44
C GLU A 1109 -2.18 11.52 -21.81
N PRO A 1110 -0.85 11.34 -21.72
CA PRO A 1110 -0.21 10.09 -22.12
C PRO A 1110 -0.67 8.92 -21.26
N LEU A 1111 -0.83 9.14 -19.95
CA LEU A 1111 -1.37 8.14 -19.03
C LEU A 1111 -2.76 7.64 -19.45
N LEU A 1112 -3.66 8.58 -19.81
CA LEU A 1112 -5.00 8.24 -20.28
C LEU A 1112 -4.95 7.57 -21.66
N ARG A 1113 -4.08 8.04 -22.56
CA ARG A 1113 -3.91 7.49 -23.92
C ARG A 1113 -3.35 6.06 -23.92
N HIS A 1114 -2.28 5.80 -23.16
CA HIS A 1114 -1.66 4.47 -23.04
C HIS A 1114 -2.61 3.41 -22.45
N ASN A 1115 -3.59 3.85 -21.65
CA ASN A 1115 -4.62 2.99 -21.05
C ASN A 1115 -5.94 2.95 -21.83
N GLY A 1116 -6.12 3.75 -22.90
CA GLY A 1116 -7.40 3.84 -23.63
C GLY A 1116 -8.53 4.54 -22.86
N LEU A 1117 -8.17 5.42 -21.91
CA LEU A 1117 -9.08 6.14 -21.00
C LEU A 1117 -9.27 7.63 -21.36
N LEU A 1118 -8.83 8.07 -22.53
CA LEU A 1118 -9.23 9.38 -23.05
C LEU A 1118 -10.74 9.39 -23.28
N GLN A 1119 -11.40 10.50 -22.91
CA GLN A 1119 -12.80 10.69 -23.29
C GLN A 1119 -12.88 10.78 -24.81
N VAL A 1120 -13.56 9.81 -25.44
CA VAL A 1120 -14.04 9.97 -26.81
C VAL A 1120 -15.02 11.13 -26.79
N ALA A 1121 -14.61 12.28 -27.34
CA ALA A 1121 -15.50 13.41 -27.53
C ALA A 1121 -16.71 12.91 -28.34
N ALA A 1122 -17.91 13.10 -27.80
CA ALA A 1122 -19.13 12.75 -28.51
C ALA A 1122 -19.15 13.53 -29.83
N SER A 1123 -19.09 12.81 -30.95
CA SER A 1123 -19.13 13.41 -32.29
C SER A 1123 -20.46 14.15 -32.46
N GLN A 1124 -20.36 15.47 -32.59
CA GLN A 1124 -21.49 16.41 -32.73
C GLN A 1124 -22.25 16.20 -34.04
#